data_AF-A0A6S6WFK9-F1
#
_entry.id   AF-A0A6S6WFK9-F1
#
_cell.length_a   1.000
_cell.length_b   1.000
_cell.length_c   1.000
_cell.angle_alpha   90.00
_cell.angle_beta   90.00
_cell.angle_gamma   90.00
#
_symmetry.space_group_name_H-M   'P 1'
#
loop_
_entity.id
_entity.type
_entity.pdbx_description
1 polymer ?
#
loop_
_entity_poly.entity_id
_entity_poly.type
_entity_poly.pdbx_seq_one_letter_code
_entity_poly.pdbx_strand_id
1 'polypeptide(L)'
;MQHLPDELILHIISYLEPAELVNLQHVSHRLLEISRDNNLWKSLCFSHSAAERRRRRLELSTDIDPRLAELIRAADTLSNTFDTSVHNADAPSAEAQQEHNQEKRMQALIANWDPSYPDEKVNWYQDFIQRHAEQQIGWFQEVGSDEKDERNVRREATGVGILFDSNGLADKLVAPLDDGSISIWDAAASSEQQGRLVATSNVGLLPGKGSDLDYNTRLTQSQAIMTETGAVECVSIDSKLNKGFFAVQNVLNEVDLNMLQVVSRIPYPFPITALSEAHHRTPLTVGTNWTLHLHDTRKPPQPPASVRCELIGGATDTSFTRLETGDFGGHVSLSQPGALSILHLPTAREWDGNGDIWVGGRFTSMLNFDRRAFPRLRGTVHSGARLSCITAMPYPFVPHDLCLGRPYAPPSLLREVKSTPGHTLITAGEYKGKGSLELYGLSTDPAHSINSSDSRTTRNQKAYYQNRQTASSSKLLSVAPHGTRLVFADGDGNLKWVERDGSTPVRQFNINDLQRDGNDGAQATTTSTHQAGLVNAESDTEAGWGGDIVQKILPTVTPSLVAPYTPSEQSGAGNLVLWTGDGKLGMLGFGREPPFGGKDVFEDALEEQFGDAVGERVREREYTAGMRRALEQQARELRWLRGYGL
;
A
#
# COMPACT_ATOMS: atom_id res chain seq x y z
N MET A 1 -20.75 -21.01 34.24
CA MET A 1 -20.25 -20.94 32.85
C MET A 1 -21.01 -21.88 31.91
N GLN A 2 -20.99 -23.21 32.10
CA GLN A 2 -21.64 -24.15 31.15
C GLN A 2 -23.17 -23.95 30.97
N HIS A 3 -23.89 -23.53 32.02
CA HIS A 3 -25.34 -23.31 31.97
C HIS A 3 -25.77 -21.84 31.82
N LEU A 4 -24.82 -20.91 31.72
CA LEU A 4 -25.17 -19.49 31.49
C LEU A 4 -25.53 -19.28 30.02
N PRO A 5 -26.49 -18.41 29.68
CA PRO A 5 -26.71 -17.94 28.31
C PRO A 5 -25.48 -17.23 27.73
N ASP A 6 -25.33 -17.26 26.41
CA ASP A 6 -24.18 -16.65 25.71
C ASP A 6 -24.13 -15.13 25.94
N GLU A 7 -25.27 -14.47 26.06
CA GLU A 7 -25.36 -13.02 26.27
C GLU A 7 -24.77 -12.61 27.63
N LEU A 8 -25.01 -13.42 28.67
CA LEU A 8 -24.43 -13.16 30.00
C LEU A 8 -22.92 -13.42 30.00
N ILE A 9 -22.48 -14.46 29.28
CA ILE A 9 -21.05 -14.73 29.13
C ILE A 9 -20.37 -13.59 28.37
N LEU A 10 -20.95 -13.13 27.27
CA LEU A 10 -20.45 -12.01 26.47
C LEU A 10 -20.33 -10.74 27.33
N HIS A 11 -21.35 -10.44 28.15
CA HIS A 11 -21.31 -9.31 29.07
C HIS A 11 -20.19 -9.45 30.11
N ILE A 12 -20.01 -10.63 30.71
CA ILE A 12 -18.93 -10.89 31.68
C ILE A 12 -17.55 -10.72 31.03
N ILE A 13 -17.32 -11.31 29.85
CA ILE A 13 -16.01 -11.24 29.19
C ILE A 13 -15.74 -9.86 28.60
N SER A 14 -16.75 -9.01 28.41
CA SER A 14 -16.56 -7.64 27.92
C SER A 14 -15.73 -6.76 28.85
N TYR A 15 -15.56 -7.16 30.11
CA TYR A 15 -14.71 -6.50 31.10
C TYR A 15 -13.26 -7.00 31.12
N LEU A 16 -12.93 -8.03 30.34
CA LEU A 16 -11.60 -8.62 30.30
C LEU A 16 -10.69 -7.88 29.33
N GLU A 17 -9.39 -7.87 29.64
CA GLU A 17 -8.39 -7.31 28.76
C GLU A 17 -8.13 -8.21 27.54
N PRO A 18 -7.61 -7.68 26.42
CA PRO A 18 -7.34 -8.47 25.21
C PRO A 18 -6.49 -9.73 25.46
N ALA A 19 -5.50 -9.66 26.36
CA ALA A 19 -4.67 -10.81 26.71
C ALA A 19 -5.46 -11.92 27.43
N GLU A 20 -6.39 -11.54 28.31
CA GLU A 20 -7.27 -12.47 29.04
C GLU A 20 -8.31 -13.10 28.10
N LEU A 21 -8.86 -12.31 27.17
CA LEU A 21 -9.76 -12.80 26.13
C LEU A 21 -9.10 -13.85 25.25
N VAL A 22 -7.85 -13.64 24.85
CA VAL A 22 -7.08 -14.62 24.07
C VAL A 22 -6.85 -15.90 24.88
N ASN A 23 -6.53 -15.81 26.17
CA ASN A 23 -6.39 -17.00 27.01
C ASN A 23 -7.69 -17.81 27.11
N LEU A 24 -8.85 -17.15 27.15
CA LEU A 24 -10.17 -17.82 27.15
C LEU A 24 -10.46 -18.58 25.86
N GLN A 25 -9.94 -18.13 24.72
CA GLN A 25 -10.09 -18.80 23.42
C GLN A 25 -9.55 -20.24 23.45
N HIS A 26 -8.53 -20.50 24.27
CA HIS A 26 -7.91 -21.83 24.37
C HIS A 26 -8.67 -22.81 25.29
N VAL A 27 -9.68 -22.35 26.02
CA VAL A 27 -10.36 -23.17 27.05
C VAL A 27 -11.44 -24.07 26.45
N SER A 28 -12.25 -23.57 25.52
CA SER A 28 -13.31 -24.36 24.85
C SER A 28 -13.77 -23.71 23.55
N HIS A 29 -14.34 -24.50 22.62
CA HIS A 29 -14.91 -23.99 21.36
C HIS A 29 -15.99 -22.91 21.58
N ARG A 30 -16.87 -23.09 22.57
CA ARG A 30 -17.90 -22.09 22.88
C ARG A 30 -17.28 -20.77 23.33
N LEU A 31 -16.25 -20.82 24.17
CA LEU A 31 -15.55 -19.61 24.61
C LEU A 31 -14.72 -18.99 23.49
N LEU A 32 -14.14 -19.79 22.59
CA LEU A 32 -13.47 -19.31 21.37
C LEU A 32 -14.42 -18.48 20.51
N GLU A 33 -15.63 -18.97 20.24
CA GLU A 33 -16.63 -18.26 19.44
C GLU A 33 -17.08 -16.96 20.12
N ILE A 34 -17.47 -17.01 21.40
CA ILE A 34 -17.98 -15.83 22.12
C ILE A 34 -16.88 -14.78 22.33
N SER A 35 -15.66 -15.21 22.67
CA SER A 35 -14.53 -14.28 22.83
C SER A 35 -13.99 -13.74 21.51
N ARG A 36 -14.44 -14.26 20.37
CA ARG A 36 -14.20 -13.71 19.03
C ARG A 36 -15.40 -12.92 18.48
N ASP A 37 -16.35 -12.55 19.34
CA ASP A 37 -17.47 -11.69 18.92
C ASP A 37 -16.98 -10.38 18.28
N ASN A 38 -17.52 -10.09 17.11
CA ASN A 38 -17.01 -9.00 16.28
C ASN A 38 -17.31 -7.62 16.88
N ASN A 39 -18.41 -7.46 17.64
CA ASN A 39 -18.76 -6.19 18.27
C ASN A 39 -17.88 -5.93 19.50
N LEU A 40 -17.53 -6.97 20.25
CA LEU A 40 -16.55 -6.89 21.33
C LEU A 40 -15.20 -6.36 20.82
N TRP A 41 -14.64 -7.00 19.78
CA TRP A 41 -13.36 -6.56 19.20
C TRP A 41 -13.43 -5.18 18.54
N LYS A 42 -14.56 -4.80 17.97
CA LYS A 42 -14.79 -3.43 17.48
C LYS A 42 -14.69 -2.40 18.59
N SER A 43 -15.31 -2.68 19.74
CA SER A 43 -15.24 -1.83 20.93
C SER A 43 -13.82 -1.73 21.47
N LEU A 44 -13.08 -2.84 21.48
CA LEU A 44 -11.67 -2.86 21.86
C LEU A 44 -10.81 -2.02 20.91
N CYS A 45 -10.96 -2.17 19.59
CA CYS A 45 -10.27 -1.33 18.61
C CYS A 45 -10.55 0.16 18.84
N PHE A 46 -11.81 0.54 19.10
CA PHE A 46 -12.16 1.91 19.45
C PHE A 46 -11.45 2.37 20.72
N SER A 47 -11.49 1.57 21.79
CA SER A 47 -10.93 1.93 23.10
C SER A 47 -9.43 2.19 23.08
N HIS A 48 -8.69 1.48 22.21
CA HIS A 48 -7.25 1.65 21.99
C HIS A 48 -6.90 2.66 20.88
N SER A 49 -7.90 3.21 20.17
CA SER A 49 -7.72 4.12 19.04
C SER A 49 -7.10 5.47 19.45
N ALA A 50 -6.49 6.15 18.47
CA ALA A 50 -6.01 7.52 18.67
C ALA A 50 -7.15 8.51 18.89
N ALA A 51 -8.33 8.24 18.31
CA ALA A 51 -9.54 9.05 18.51
C ALA A 51 -9.97 9.04 19.97
N GLU A 52 -10.04 7.85 20.58
CA GLU A 52 -10.42 7.69 21.99
C GLU A 52 -9.37 8.30 22.93
N ARG A 53 -8.07 8.05 22.68
CA ARG A 53 -6.99 8.69 23.44
C ARG A 53 -7.04 10.22 23.37
N ARG A 54 -7.37 10.78 22.20
CA ARG A 54 -7.57 12.24 22.03
C ARG A 54 -8.79 12.71 22.82
N ARG A 55 -9.91 11.99 22.77
CA ARG A 55 -11.13 12.31 23.53
C ARG A 55 -10.85 12.34 25.04
N ARG A 56 -10.24 11.28 25.60
CA ARG A 56 -9.92 11.20 27.04
C ARG A 56 -9.02 12.34 27.50
N ARG A 57 -8.02 12.73 26.69
CA ARG A 57 -7.17 13.90 26.98
C ARG A 57 -7.95 15.21 26.99
N LEU A 58 -8.90 15.37 26.07
CA LEU A 58 -9.77 16.55 26.05
C LEU A 58 -10.70 16.59 27.26
N GLU A 59 -11.25 15.45 27.68
CA GLU A 59 -12.12 15.38 28.87
C GLU A 59 -11.37 15.80 30.14
N LEU A 60 -10.13 15.33 30.31
CA LEU A 60 -9.27 15.79 31.40
C LEU A 60 -8.99 17.30 31.34
N SER A 61 -8.93 17.90 30.15
CA SER A 61 -8.78 19.36 30.01
C SER A 61 -10.07 20.12 30.31
N THR A 62 -11.23 19.55 30.03
CA THR A 62 -12.53 20.17 30.34
C THR A 62 -12.84 20.14 31.83
N ASP A 63 -12.27 19.20 32.59
CA ASP A 63 -12.34 19.23 34.06
C ASP A 63 -11.58 20.44 34.64
N ILE A 64 -10.61 20.99 33.89
CA ILE A 64 -9.85 22.18 34.28
C ILE A 64 -10.62 23.47 33.94
N ASP A 65 -11.37 23.49 32.83
CA ASP A 65 -12.19 24.65 32.41
C ASP A 65 -13.69 24.29 32.24
N PRO A 66 -14.55 24.61 33.21
CA PRO A 66 -15.97 24.26 33.18
C PRO A 66 -16.74 24.98 32.07
N ARG A 67 -16.28 26.15 31.58
CA ARG A 67 -16.94 26.86 30.47
C ARG A 67 -16.72 26.15 29.15
N LEU A 68 -15.52 25.61 28.94
CA LEU A 68 -15.21 24.81 27.77
C LEU A 68 -16.05 23.51 27.76
N ALA A 69 -16.23 22.88 28.92
CA ALA A 69 -17.08 21.71 29.07
C ALA A 69 -18.55 22.01 28.68
N GLU A 70 -19.08 23.15 29.14
CA GLU A 70 -20.45 23.57 28.83
C GLU A 70 -20.64 23.88 27.34
N LEU A 71 -19.67 24.55 26.70
CA LEU A 71 -19.68 24.82 25.26
C LEU A 71 -19.65 23.53 24.42
N ILE A 72 -18.83 22.55 24.80
CA ILE A 72 -18.76 21.26 24.10
C ILE A 72 -20.10 20.53 24.23
N ARG A 73 -20.67 20.47 25.43
CA ARG A 73 -22.00 19.86 25.66
C ARG A 73 -23.09 20.55 24.86
N ALA A 74 -23.09 21.89 24.79
CA ALA A 74 -24.06 22.65 24.01
C ALA A 74 -23.91 22.42 22.50
N ALA A 75 -22.68 22.32 21.98
CA ALA A 75 -22.44 22.03 20.57
C ALA A 75 -22.88 20.60 20.20
N ASP A 76 -22.63 19.65 21.09
CA ASP A 76 -23.00 18.25 20.94
C ASP A 76 -24.53 18.02 21.01
N THR A 77 -25.26 18.80 21.82
CA THR A 77 -26.73 18.77 21.84
C THR A 77 -27.33 19.44 20.60
N LEU A 78 -26.77 20.57 20.15
CA LEU A 78 -27.23 21.27 18.93
C LEU A 78 -27.03 20.43 17.66
N SER A 79 -26.02 19.58 17.63
CA SER A 79 -25.74 18.68 16.51
C SER A 79 -26.61 17.41 16.51
N ASN A 80 -27.47 17.23 17.53
CA ASN A 80 -28.25 16.02 17.77
C ASN A 80 -27.40 14.74 17.84
N THR A 81 -26.10 14.89 18.16
CA THR A 81 -25.17 13.77 18.12
C THR A 81 -25.30 12.87 19.34
N PHE A 82 -25.68 13.46 20.48
CA PHE A 82 -26.02 12.76 21.70
C PHE A 82 -27.37 13.27 22.21
N ASP A 83 -28.48 12.63 21.81
CA ASP A 83 -29.79 12.92 22.41
C ASP A 83 -29.87 12.24 23.79
N THR A 84 -29.28 12.91 24.80
CA THR A 84 -29.14 12.41 26.17
C THR A 84 -29.98 13.18 27.17
N SER A 85 -31.08 13.81 26.73
CA SER A 85 -31.92 14.60 27.64
C SER A 85 -32.59 13.70 28.69
N VAL A 86 -32.36 14.00 29.97
CA VAL A 86 -33.06 13.37 31.09
C VAL A 86 -34.16 14.33 31.53
N HIS A 87 -35.43 13.98 31.29
CA HIS A 87 -36.56 14.87 31.55
C HIS A 87 -36.82 15.11 33.06
N ASN A 88 -36.30 14.27 33.96
CA ASN A 88 -36.35 14.48 35.41
C ASN A 88 -35.25 13.66 36.13
N ALA A 89 -34.35 14.32 36.86
CA ALA A 89 -33.22 13.67 37.55
C ALA A 89 -33.64 12.93 38.84
N ASP A 90 -34.79 13.25 39.41
CA ASP A 90 -35.29 12.67 40.67
C ASP A 90 -36.26 11.48 40.45
N ALA A 91 -36.44 11.04 39.20
CA ALA A 91 -37.31 9.91 38.89
C ALA A 91 -36.62 8.57 39.22
N PRO A 92 -37.36 7.53 39.66
CA PRO A 92 -36.79 6.19 39.89
C PRO A 92 -36.27 5.53 38.61
N SER A 93 -36.68 6.02 37.43
CA SER A 93 -36.14 5.61 36.12
C SER A 93 -34.88 6.38 35.70
N ALA A 94 -34.41 7.34 36.49
CA ALA A 94 -33.29 8.21 36.13
C ALA A 94 -31.98 7.44 36.00
N GLU A 95 -31.71 6.46 36.87
CA GLU A 95 -30.50 5.61 36.81
C GLU A 95 -30.50 4.77 35.52
N ALA A 96 -31.58 4.06 35.22
CA ALA A 96 -31.73 3.28 33.99
C ALA A 96 -31.66 4.16 32.73
N GLN A 97 -32.21 5.39 32.79
CA GLN A 97 -32.13 6.34 31.69
C GLN A 97 -30.73 6.90 31.49
N GLN A 98 -29.95 7.07 32.57
CA GLN A 98 -28.55 7.47 32.50
C GLN A 98 -27.69 6.37 31.86
N GLU A 99 -27.85 5.11 32.26
CA GLU A 99 -27.16 3.97 31.65
C GLU A 99 -27.46 3.87 30.15
N HIS A 100 -28.73 3.92 29.77
CA HIS A 100 -29.15 3.93 28.37
C HIS A 100 -28.56 5.11 27.57
N ASN A 101 -28.48 6.29 28.19
CA ASN A 101 -27.88 7.46 27.57
C ASN A 101 -26.35 7.31 27.41
N GLN A 102 -25.67 6.65 28.36
CA GLN A 102 -24.24 6.34 28.25
C GLN A 102 -23.98 5.34 27.12
N GLU A 103 -24.80 4.30 27.01
CA GLU A 103 -24.72 3.32 25.92
C GLU A 103 -24.92 3.98 24.55
N LYS A 104 -25.96 4.81 24.40
CA LYS A 104 -26.20 5.59 23.18
C LYS A 104 -25.03 6.51 22.83
N ARG A 105 -24.47 7.18 23.84
CA ARG A 105 -23.30 8.05 23.66
C ARG A 105 -22.09 7.24 23.17
N MET A 106 -21.84 6.08 23.77
CA MET A 106 -20.77 5.18 23.34
C MET A 106 -20.98 4.69 21.90
N GLN A 107 -22.20 4.28 21.56
CA GLN A 107 -22.54 3.87 20.19
C GLN A 107 -22.32 4.97 19.17
N ALA A 108 -22.71 6.22 19.47
CA ALA A 108 -22.49 7.37 18.60
C ALA A 108 -20.99 7.70 18.44
N LEU A 109 -20.20 7.57 19.51
CA LEU A 109 -18.74 7.73 19.44
C LEU A 109 -18.09 6.65 18.58
N ILE A 110 -18.47 5.39 18.77
CA ILE A 110 -17.99 4.28 17.94
C ILE A 110 -18.38 4.51 16.49
N ALA A 111 -19.60 4.95 16.19
CA ALA A 111 -20.05 5.24 14.83
C ALA A 111 -19.24 6.36 14.14
N ASN A 112 -18.80 7.37 14.90
CA ASN A 112 -17.94 8.44 14.39
C ASN A 112 -16.51 7.97 14.11
N TRP A 113 -15.96 7.08 14.94
CA TRP A 113 -14.63 6.52 14.71
C TRP A 113 -14.61 5.44 13.62
N ASP A 114 -15.67 4.61 13.56
CA ASP A 114 -15.72 3.38 12.79
C ASP A 114 -15.29 3.60 11.32
N PRO A 115 -14.15 3.04 10.87
CA PRO A 115 -13.69 3.18 9.49
C PRO A 115 -14.42 2.28 8.47
N SER A 116 -15.33 1.40 8.91
CA SER A 116 -16.04 0.47 8.03
C SER A 116 -17.18 1.15 7.25
N TYR A 117 -17.48 0.57 6.08
CA TYR A 117 -18.64 0.93 5.25
C TYR A 117 -19.80 -0.07 5.44
N PRO A 118 -21.06 0.31 5.17
CA PRO A 118 -22.24 -0.52 5.46
C PRO A 118 -22.20 -1.95 4.89
N ASP A 119 -21.67 -2.13 3.67
CA ASP A 119 -21.59 -3.43 3.01
C ASP A 119 -20.23 -4.13 3.21
N GLU A 120 -19.32 -3.49 3.94
CA GLU A 120 -17.99 -4.02 4.22
C GLU A 120 -18.02 -4.96 5.41
N LYS A 121 -17.66 -6.22 5.17
CA LYS A 121 -17.45 -7.19 6.25
C LYS A 121 -16.04 -6.99 6.81
N VAL A 122 -15.95 -6.55 8.06
CA VAL A 122 -14.68 -6.39 8.77
C VAL A 122 -14.59 -7.42 9.89
N ASN A 123 -13.47 -8.15 9.92
CA ASN A 123 -13.07 -8.98 11.05
C ASN A 123 -12.27 -8.12 12.04
N TRP A 124 -12.93 -7.64 13.10
CA TRP A 124 -12.30 -6.74 14.07
C TRP A 124 -11.26 -7.42 14.94
N TYR A 125 -11.33 -8.74 15.15
CA TYR A 125 -10.28 -9.48 15.85
C TYR A 125 -8.97 -9.42 15.06
N GLN A 126 -9.03 -9.67 13.75
CA GLN A 126 -7.83 -9.61 12.91
C GLN A 126 -7.33 -8.19 12.69
N ASP A 127 -8.25 -7.22 12.57
CA ASP A 127 -7.88 -5.80 12.53
C ASP A 127 -7.17 -5.36 13.83
N PHE A 128 -7.64 -5.84 14.99
CA PHE A 128 -6.97 -5.61 16.28
C PHE A 128 -5.54 -6.17 16.30
N ILE A 129 -5.35 -7.41 15.84
CA ILE A 129 -4.02 -8.02 15.69
C ILE A 129 -3.13 -7.14 14.81
N GLN A 130 -3.61 -6.73 13.64
CA GLN A 130 -2.81 -5.90 12.74
C GLN A 130 -2.52 -4.48 13.29
N ARG A 131 -3.37 -3.95 14.19
CA ARG A 131 -3.17 -2.65 14.86
C ARG A 131 -2.13 -2.72 15.96
N HIS A 132 -2.07 -3.83 16.70
CA HIS A 132 -1.36 -3.90 17.97
C HIS A 132 -0.27 -4.97 18.04
N ALA A 133 -0.37 -6.05 17.28
CA ALA A 133 0.64 -7.09 17.26
C ALA A 133 1.95 -6.58 16.64
N GLU A 134 3.05 -7.11 17.15
CA GLU A 134 4.39 -6.84 16.66
C GLU A 134 4.53 -7.16 15.16
N GLN A 135 5.36 -6.39 14.47
CA GLN A 135 5.63 -6.58 13.05
C GLN A 135 6.85 -7.45 12.88
N GLN A 136 6.76 -8.41 11.96
CA GLN A 136 7.86 -9.28 11.59
C GLN A 136 7.99 -9.32 10.08
N ILE A 137 9.23 -9.37 9.58
CA ILE A 137 9.51 -9.48 8.14
C ILE A 137 10.21 -10.80 7.86
N GLY A 138 9.68 -11.56 6.90
CA GLY A 138 10.41 -12.65 6.26
C GLY A 138 10.88 -12.23 4.88
N TRP A 139 12.11 -12.58 4.50
CA TRP A 139 12.67 -12.23 3.19
C TRP A 139 12.64 -13.42 2.22
N PHE A 140 11.97 -13.26 1.08
CA PHE A 140 11.79 -14.34 0.09
C PHE A 140 13.11 -14.85 -0.50
N GLN A 141 14.11 -13.97 -0.58
CA GLN A 141 15.43 -14.31 -1.14
C GLN A 141 16.32 -15.11 -0.19
N GLU A 142 15.97 -15.16 1.10
CA GLU A 142 16.74 -15.88 2.13
C GLU A 142 16.18 -17.28 2.36
N VAL A 143 14.92 -17.53 2.02
CA VAL A 143 14.26 -18.83 2.21
C VAL A 143 14.80 -19.86 1.20
N GLY A 144 15.56 -20.84 1.70
CA GLY A 144 16.02 -22.01 0.92
C GLY A 144 17.31 -21.78 0.13
N SER A 145 18.12 -20.78 0.47
CA SER A 145 19.50 -20.72 -0.01
C SER A 145 20.35 -21.74 0.76
N ASP A 146 20.59 -22.91 0.18
CA ASP A 146 21.61 -23.82 0.70
C ASP A 146 22.96 -23.09 0.70
N GLU A 147 23.56 -22.89 1.88
CA GLU A 147 24.87 -22.23 2.06
C GLU A 147 26.02 -22.90 1.29
N LYS A 148 25.77 -24.09 0.73
CA LYS A 148 26.75 -24.88 -0.04
C LYS A 148 27.03 -24.36 -1.45
N ASP A 149 26.21 -23.44 -1.97
CA ASP A 149 26.48 -22.81 -3.25
C ASP A 149 27.15 -21.44 -3.05
N GLU A 150 28.49 -21.43 -3.02
CA GLU A 150 29.37 -20.23 -3.07
C GLU A 150 29.06 -19.27 -4.26
N ARG A 151 28.13 -19.64 -5.15
CA ARG A 151 27.69 -18.89 -6.33
C ARG A 151 26.38 -18.11 -6.13
N ASN A 152 25.66 -18.28 -5.02
CA ASN A 152 24.44 -17.53 -4.75
C ASN A 152 24.73 -16.14 -4.18
N VAL A 153 25.33 -15.28 -5.00
CA VAL A 153 25.25 -13.84 -4.76
C VAL A 153 23.77 -13.48 -4.78
N ARG A 154 23.25 -12.97 -3.66
CA ARG A 154 21.87 -12.45 -3.54
C ARG A 154 21.55 -11.57 -4.76
N ARG A 155 20.60 -12.00 -5.56
CA ARG A 155 20.17 -11.29 -6.77
C ARG A 155 19.10 -10.28 -6.40
N GLU A 156 19.26 -9.06 -6.88
CA GLU A 156 18.39 -7.94 -6.54
C GLU A 156 17.17 -7.93 -7.47
N ALA A 157 15.98 -7.76 -6.91
CA ALA A 157 14.76 -7.61 -7.67
C ALA A 157 14.65 -6.20 -8.26
N THR A 158 14.37 -6.09 -9.55
CA THR A 158 14.18 -4.79 -10.24
C THR A 158 12.73 -4.36 -10.34
N GLY A 159 11.81 -5.14 -9.76
CA GLY A 159 10.38 -4.88 -9.72
C GLY A 159 9.65 -6.05 -9.09
N VAL A 160 8.33 -5.93 -8.92
CA VAL A 160 7.53 -6.99 -8.27
C VAL A 160 6.05 -6.93 -8.66
N GLY A 161 5.44 -8.11 -8.79
CA GLY A 161 4.00 -8.30 -8.94
C GLY A 161 3.51 -9.57 -8.24
N ILE A 162 2.20 -9.64 -7.98
CA ILE A 162 1.56 -10.78 -7.34
C ILE A 162 0.64 -11.48 -8.35
N LEU A 163 0.72 -12.79 -8.38
CA LEU A 163 -0.28 -13.66 -8.99
C LEU A 163 -1.30 -14.03 -7.91
N PHE A 164 -2.56 -13.69 -8.12
CA PHE A 164 -3.65 -13.98 -7.20
C PHE A 164 -4.39 -15.26 -7.59
N ASP A 165 -4.87 -16.00 -6.59
CA ASP A 165 -5.75 -17.14 -6.79
C ASP A 165 -7.18 -16.72 -7.17
N SER A 166 -8.08 -17.69 -7.35
CA SER A 166 -9.50 -17.42 -7.64
C SER A 166 -10.25 -16.70 -6.52
N ASN A 167 -9.73 -16.75 -5.29
CA ASN A 167 -10.32 -16.11 -4.13
C ASN A 167 -9.77 -14.68 -3.94
N GLY A 168 -8.81 -14.25 -4.77
CA GLY A 168 -8.17 -12.94 -4.64
C GLY A 168 -7.08 -12.90 -3.56
N LEU A 169 -6.57 -14.05 -3.12
CA LEU A 169 -5.42 -14.15 -2.21
C LEU A 169 -4.13 -14.32 -3.00
N ALA A 170 -3.03 -13.79 -2.48
CA ALA A 170 -1.72 -13.96 -3.09
C ALA A 170 -1.35 -15.44 -3.15
N ASP A 171 -1.14 -15.96 -4.35
CA ASP A 171 -0.70 -17.34 -4.58
C ASP A 171 0.80 -17.38 -4.84
N LYS A 172 1.28 -16.52 -5.75
CA LYS A 172 2.71 -16.47 -6.11
C LYS A 172 3.21 -15.03 -6.16
N LEU A 173 4.45 -14.85 -5.72
CA LEU A 173 5.20 -13.61 -5.91
C LEU A 173 6.06 -13.75 -7.17
N VAL A 174 6.02 -12.77 -8.06
CA VAL A 174 6.78 -12.78 -9.33
C VAL A 174 7.66 -11.55 -9.40
N ALA A 175 8.96 -11.73 -9.62
CA ALA A 175 9.89 -10.61 -9.75
C ALA A 175 10.93 -10.83 -10.86
N PRO A 176 11.19 -9.81 -11.70
CA PRO A 176 12.40 -9.74 -12.50
C PRO A 176 13.61 -9.46 -11.61
N LEU A 177 14.73 -10.10 -11.92
CA LEU A 177 16.01 -9.94 -11.23
C LEU A 177 17.00 -9.09 -12.05
N ASP A 178 18.03 -8.58 -11.39
CA ASP A 178 19.11 -7.78 -11.98
C ASP A 178 19.81 -8.49 -13.16
N ASP A 179 19.91 -9.81 -13.12
CA ASP A 179 20.49 -10.62 -14.20
C ASP A 179 19.56 -10.82 -15.42
N GLY A 180 18.35 -10.24 -15.38
CA GLY A 180 17.34 -10.33 -16.44
C GLY A 180 16.55 -11.64 -16.46
N SER A 181 16.68 -12.47 -15.43
CA SER A 181 15.79 -13.61 -15.18
C SER A 181 14.49 -13.19 -14.47
N ILE A 182 13.53 -14.09 -14.39
CA ILE A 182 12.29 -13.95 -13.63
C ILE A 182 12.25 -15.08 -12.60
N SER A 183 12.01 -14.74 -11.34
CA SER A 183 11.81 -15.71 -10.27
C SER A 183 10.39 -15.64 -9.72
N ILE A 184 9.89 -16.82 -9.32
CA ILE A 184 8.57 -17.02 -8.75
C ILE A 184 8.73 -17.69 -7.38
N TRP A 185 8.16 -17.09 -6.34
CA TRP A 185 8.10 -17.65 -4.99
C TRP A 185 6.67 -17.99 -4.59
N ASP A 186 6.53 -18.91 -3.65
CA ASP A 186 5.25 -19.21 -3.05
C ASP A 186 4.83 -18.13 -2.06
N ALA A 187 3.68 -17.50 -2.29
CA ALA A 187 3.15 -16.43 -1.45
C ALA A 187 1.87 -16.82 -0.71
N ALA A 188 1.34 -18.01 -0.98
CA ALA A 188 0.08 -18.50 -0.41
C ALA A 188 0.16 -18.60 1.12
N ALA A 189 -0.76 -17.92 1.81
CA ALA A 189 -0.82 -17.88 3.27
C ALA A 189 -1.10 -19.25 3.92
N SER A 190 -1.75 -20.15 3.20
CA SER A 190 -2.05 -21.52 3.65
C SER A 190 -0.97 -22.53 3.26
N SER A 191 0.08 -22.11 2.55
CA SER A 191 1.13 -23.02 2.08
C SER A 191 2.20 -23.23 3.14
N GLU A 192 2.54 -24.49 3.39
CA GLU A 192 3.71 -24.85 4.22
C GLU A 192 5.05 -24.46 3.56
N GLN A 193 5.03 -24.14 2.27
CA GLN A 193 6.21 -23.71 1.50
C GLN A 193 6.23 -22.20 1.27
N GLN A 194 5.42 -21.43 2.00
CA GLN A 194 5.38 -19.97 1.88
C GLN A 194 6.79 -19.38 2.01
N GLY A 195 7.15 -18.49 1.09
CA GLY A 195 8.48 -17.90 1.00
C GLY A 195 9.43 -18.63 0.06
N ARG A 196 9.22 -19.93 -0.21
CA ARG A 196 10.16 -20.75 -1.00
C ARG A 196 10.14 -20.41 -2.49
N LEU A 197 11.31 -20.46 -3.11
CA LEU A 197 11.47 -20.36 -4.56
C LEU A 197 10.80 -21.55 -5.28
N VAL A 198 9.88 -21.25 -6.20
CA VAL A 198 9.14 -22.22 -7.01
C VAL A 198 9.81 -22.45 -8.36
N ALA A 199 10.19 -21.37 -9.05
CA ALA A 199 10.80 -21.43 -10.37
C ALA A 199 11.62 -20.18 -10.68
N THR A 200 12.66 -20.33 -11.49
CA THR A 200 13.48 -19.23 -12.03
C THR A 200 13.76 -19.47 -13.51
N SER A 201 13.68 -18.41 -14.32
CA SER A 201 13.99 -18.47 -15.74
C SER A 201 15.51 -18.36 -16.00
N ASN A 202 15.92 -18.54 -17.24
CA ASN A 202 17.32 -18.32 -17.62
C ASN A 202 17.75 -16.85 -17.49
N VAL A 203 19.03 -16.64 -17.16
CA VAL A 203 19.72 -15.34 -17.19
C VAL A 203 19.57 -14.68 -18.56
N GLY A 204 19.30 -13.37 -18.59
CA GLY A 204 19.19 -12.60 -19.83
C GLY A 204 17.88 -12.77 -20.60
N LEU A 205 16.86 -13.43 -20.02
CA LEU A 205 15.55 -13.63 -20.65
C LEU A 205 14.90 -12.30 -21.07
N LEU A 206 14.81 -11.35 -20.14
CA LEU A 206 14.14 -10.06 -20.38
C LEU A 206 14.94 -9.12 -21.31
N PRO A 207 16.27 -8.96 -21.14
CA PRO A 207 17.10 -8.19 -22.08
C PRO A 207 17.24 -8.82 -23.47
N GLY A 208 16.79 -10.07 -23.66
CA GLY A 208 16.94 -10.80 -24.92
C GLY A 208 18.38 -11.21 -25.23
N LYS A 209 19.21 -11.41 -24.20
CA LYS A 209 20.61 -11.82 -24.35
C LYS A 209 20.67 -13.34 -24.35
N GLY A 210 20.78 -13.91 -25.56
CA GLY A 210 20.74 -15.35 -25.78
C GLY A 210 21.99 -16.12 -25.35
N SER A 211 21.97 -17.42 -25.63
CA SER A 211 23.07 -18.36 -25.36
C SER A 211 24.37 -18.06 -26.11
N ASP A 212 24.31 -17.20 -27.12
CA ASP A 212 25.43 -16.88 -28.02
C ASP A 212 26.57 -16.14 -27.31
N LEU A 213 26.28 -15.49 -26.19
CA LEU A 213 27.27 -14.84 -25.34
C LEU A 213 27.75 -15.78 -24.24
N ASP A 214 29.00 -15.66 -23.82
CA ASP A 214 29.50 -16.33 -22.61
C ASP A 214 28.72 -15.87 -21.37
N TYR A 215 28.69 -16.72 -20.33
CA TYR A 215 27.88 -16.49 -19.14
C TYR A 215 28.20 -15.15 -18.45
N ASN A 216 29.49 -14.81 -18.30
CA ASN A 216 29.92 -13.60 -17.61
C ASN A 216 29.52 -12.35 -18.39
N THR A 217 29.77 -12.33 -19.71
CA THR A 217 29.33 -11.21 -20.56
C THR A 217 27.82 -11.07 -20.57
N ARG A 218 27.07 -12.17 -20.64
CA ARG A 218 25.61 -12.16 -20.58
C ARG A 218 25.11 -11.57 -19.26
N LEU A 219 25.69 -11.99 -18.14
CA LEU A 219 25.35 -11.50 -16.81
C LEU A 219 25.62 -10.00 -16.68
N THR A 220 26.84 -9.55 -17.01
CA THR A 220 27.21 -8.13 -16.90
C THR A 220 26.37 -7.23 -17.81
N GLN A 221 26.10 -7.64 -19.05
CA GLN A 221 25.24 -6.88 -19.95
C GLN A 221 23.79 -6.84 -19.47
N SER A 222 23.28 -7.96 -18.92
CA SER A 222 21.91 -8.02 -18.40
C SER A 222 21.77 -7.13 -17.17
N GLN A 223 22.72 -7.19 -16.23
CA GLN A 223 22.77 -6.29 -15.07
C GLN A 223 22.80 -4.82 -15.47
N ALA A 224 23.62 -4.45 -16.46
CA ALA A 224 23.63 -3.09 -16.95
C ALA A 224 22.26 -2.65 -17.50
N ILE A 225 21.61 -3.48 -18.33
CA ILE A 225 20.31 -3.17 -18.95
C ILE A 225 19.19 -3.09 -17.90
N MET A 226 19.14 -4.06 -16.98
CA MET A 226 18.09 -4.17 -15.97
C MET A 226 18.18 -3.05 -14.93
N THR A 227 19.38 -2.55 -14.63
CA THR A 227 19.59 -1.48 -13.63
C THR A 227 19.67 -0.08 -14.22
N GLU A 228 19.68 0.07 -15.55
CA GLU A 228 19.75 1.38 -16.22
C GLU A 228 18.45 2.19 -16.07
N THR A 229 17.29 1.52 -16.02
CA THR A 229 15.98 2.18 -15.90
C THR A 229 15.41 2.13 -14.49
N GLY A 230 15.28 3.30 -13.86
CA GLY A 230 14.62 3.47 -12.55
C GLY A 230 13.08 3.46 -12.59
N ALA A 231 12.48 2.57 -13.38
CA ALA A 231 11.03 2.41 -13.42
C ALA A 231 10.53 1.61 -12.20
N VAL A 232 9.64 2.19 -11.41
CA VAL A 232 9.11 1.55 -10.17
C VAL A 232 7.90 0.66 -10.49
N GLU A 233 6.99 1.10 -11.36
CA GLU A 233 5.85 0.29 -11.82
C GLU A 233 6.17 -0.45 -13.13
N CYS A 234 7.25 -1.25 -13.14
CA CYS A 234 7.73 -1.94 -14.35
C CYS A 234 7.17 -3.38 -14.52
N VAL A 235 6.41 -3.87 -13.54
CA VAL A 235 5.83 -5.22 -13.54
C VAL A 235 4.32 -5.15 -13.39
N SER A 236 3.61 -5.87 -14.25
CA SER A 236 2.15 -6.00 -14.20
C SER A 236 1.74 -7.44 -14.48
N ILE A 237 0.86 -8.03 -13.68
CA ILE A 237 0.52 -9.46 -13.71
C ILE A 237 -0.97 -9.62 -14.00
N ASP A 238 -1.30 -10.40 -15.04
CA ASP A 238 -2.67 -10.83 -15.33
C ASP A 238 -2.90 -12.22 -14.74
N SER A 239 -3.52 -12.25 -13.56
CA SER A 239 -3.79 -13.49 -12.82
C SER A 239 -4.76 -14.42 -13.55
N LYS A 240 -5.60 -13.91 -14.44
CA LYS A 240 -6.57 -14.73 -15.16
C LYS A 240 -5.93 -15.49 -16.32
N LEU A 241 -4.94 -14.89 -16.97
CA LEU A 241 -4.22 -15.50 -18.10
C LEU A 241 -2.89 -16.13 -17.70
N ASN A 242 -2.46 -16.01 -16.43
CA ASN A 242 -1.12 -16.40 -15.98
C ASN A 242 -0.02 -15.78 -16.84
N LYS A 243 -0.16 -14.48 -17.14
CA LYS A 243 0.78 -13.71 -17.95
C LYS A 243 1.38 -12.57 -17.15
N GLY A 244 2.67 -12.33 -17.36
CA GLY A 244 3.38 -11.18 -16.80
C GLY A 244 3.83 -10.22 -17.89
N PHE A 245 3.73 -8.94 -17.61
CA PHE A 245 4.21 -7.84 -18.44
C PHE A 245 5.37 -7.15 -17.73
N PHE A 246 6.54 -7.15 -18.36
CA PHE A 246 7.78 -6.65 -17.78
C PHE A 246 8.38 -5.57 -18.69
N ALA A 247 8.45 -4.36 -18.18
CA ALA A 247 9.07 -3.23 -18.85
C ALA A 247 10.58 -3.22 -18.58
N VAL A 248 11.38 -3.27 -19.64
CA VAL A 248 12.84 -3.16 -19.57
C VAL A 248 13.28 -2.12 -20.59
N GLN A 249 13.91 -1.04 -20.13
CA GLN A 249 14.21 0.12 -20.98
C GLN A 249 12.95 0.60 -21.72
N ASN A 250 12.97 0.58 -23.05
CA ASN A 250 11.84 0.94 -23.90
C ASN A 250 11.05 -0.26 -24.42
N VAL A 251 11.32 -1.49 -23.95
CA VAL A 251 10.70 -2.71 -24.46
C VAL A 251 9.74 -3.29 -23.41
N LEU A 252 8.51 -3.55 -23.83
CA LEU A 252 7.55 -4.34 -23.07
C LEU A 252 7.70 -5.82 -23.44
N ASN A 253 8.00 -6.66 -22.45
CA ASN A 253 8.06 -8.11 -22.58
C ASN A 253 6.78 -8.73 -22.02
N GLU A 254 6.04 -9.46 -22.85
CA GLU A 254 4.93 -10.32 -22.41
C GLU A 254 5.48 -11.73 -22.19
N VAL A 255 5.24 -12.31 -21.01
CA VAL A 255 5.79 -13.60 -20.59
C VAL A 255 4.66 -14.50 -20.11
N ASP A 256 4.67 -15.75 -20.55
CA ASP A 256 3.82 -16.80 -19.97
C ASP A 256 4.46 -17.30 -18.67
N LEU A 257 3.77 -17.10 -17.54
CA LEU A 257 4.30 -17.43 -16.22
C LEU A 257 4.31 -18.94 -15.94
N ASN A 258 3.53 -19.73 -16.67
CA ASN A 258 3.55 -21.20 -16.52
C ASN A 258 4.83 -21.80 -17.12
N MET A 259 5.31 -21.22 -18.22
CA MET A 259 6.48 -21.72 -18.97
C MET A 259 7.74 -20.88 -18.77
N LEU A 260 7.62 -19.68 -18.16
CA LEU A 260 8.69 -18.69 -18.03
C LEU A 260 9.35 -18.35 -19.38
N GLN A 261 8.53 -18.18 -20.41
CA GLN A 261 8.96 -17.86 -21.78
C GLN A 261 8.34 -16.56 -22.28
N VAL A 262 9.12 -15.79 -23.03
CA VAL A 262 8.66 -14.54 -23.64
C VAL A 262 7.76 -14.85 -24.83
N VAL A 263 6.50 -14.40 -24.77
CA VAL A 263 5.49 -14.50 -25.80
C VAL A 263 5.65 -13.39 -26.84
N SER A 264 5.87 -12.15 -26.39
CA SER A 264 6.01 -10.99 -27.28
C SER A 264 6.97 -9.94 -26.72
N ARG A 265 7.61 -9.18 -27.61
CA ARG A 265 8.45 -8.03 -27.29
C ARG A 265 8.03 -6.85 -28.13
N ILE A 266 7.67 -5.74 -27.47
CA ILE A 266 7.14 -4.56 -28.15
C ILE A 266 7.97 -3.34 -27.76
N PRO A 267 8.76 -2.77 -28.70
CA PRO A 267 9.52 -1.56 -28.44
C PRO A 267 8.63 -0.32 -28.49
N TYR A 268 8.86 0.59 -27.56
CA TYR A 268 8.28 1.91 -27.49
C TYR A 268 9.33 2.98 -27.85
N PRO A 269 8.91 4.19 -28.27
CA PRO A 269 9.84 5.24 -28.69
C PRO A 269 10.75 5.76 -27.57
N PHE A 270 10.28 5.67 -26.32
CA PHE A 270 10.98 6.17 -25.13
C PHE A 270 11.01 5.09 -24.05
N PRO A 271 11.96 5.16 -23.09
CA PRO A 271 11.98 4.26 -21.94
C PRO A 271 10.64 4.26 -21.20
N ILE A 272 10.15 3.07 -20.90
CA ILE A 272 8.94 2.81 -20.12
C ILE A 272 9.25 3.13 -18.65
N THR A 273 8.36 3.87 -18.00
CA THR A 273 8.51 4.31 -16.61
C THR A 273 7.43 3.76 -15.69
N ALA A 274 6.25 3.44 -16.23
CA ALA A 274 5.13 2.89 -15.47
C ALA A 274 4.23 2.05 -16.37
N LEU A 275 3.68 0.97 -15.82
CA LEU A 275 2.65 0.13 -16.40
C LEU A 275 1.41 0.20 -15.52
N SER A 276 0.23 0.26 -16.14
CA SER A 276 -1.01 0.07 -15.38
C SER A 276 -1.15 -1.38 -14.91
N GLU A 277 -2.10 -1.62 -14.01
CA GLU A 277 -2.53 -2.97 -13.66
C GLU A 277 -3.05 -3.72 -14.91
N ALA A 278 -2.66 -4.99 -15.02
CA ALA A 278 -3.04 -5.87 -16.12
C ALA A 278 -4.32 -6.61 -15.75
N HIS A 279 -5.37 -6.37 -16.53
CA HIS A 279 -6.65 -7.02 -16.33
C HIS A 279 -7.17 -7.55 -17.66
N HIS A 280 -7.44 -8.85 -17.74
CA HIS A 280 -8.22 -9.40 -18.83
C HIS A 280 -9.68 -8.90 -18.74
N ARG A 281 -10.24 -8.12 -19.68
CA ARG A 281 -9.89 -7.88 -21.10
C ARG A 281 -9.55 -6.42 -21.43
N THR A 282 -9.13 -5.64 -20.46
CA THR A 282 -8.80 -4.22 -20.66
C THR A 282 -7.37 -4.08 -21.21
N PRO A 283 -7.16 -3.27 -22.27
CA PRO A 283 -5.83 -2.87 -22.72
C PRO A 283 -4.97 -2.32 -21.58
N LEU A 284 -3.70 -2.73 -21.55
CA LEU A 284 -2.67 -2.23 -20.64
C LEU A 284 -2.28 -0.80 -21.05
N THR A 285 -2.16 0.12 -20.11
CA THR A 285 -1.59 1.45 -20.38
C THR A 285 -0.10 1.44 -20.11
N VAL A 286 0.68 1.85 -21.11
CA VAL A 286 2.14 1.93 -21.02
C VAL A 286 2.54 3.39 -20.95
N GLY A 287 3.08 3.80 -19.81
CA GLY A 287 3.69 5.11 -19.60
C GLY A 287 5.17 5.04 -19.89
N THR A 288 5.61 5.89 -20.80
CA THR A 288 7.03 6.14 -21.08
C THR A 288 7.43 7.49 -20.54
N ASN A 289 8.72 7.82 -20.63
CA ASN A 289 9.20 9.16 -20.28
C ASN A 289 8.33 10.24 -20.93
N TRP A 290 8.08 10.20 -22.23
CA TRP A 290 7.41 11.30 -22.94
C TRP A 290 6.06 10.97 -23.54
N THR A 291 5.59 9.73 -23.43
CA THR A 291 4.36 9.30 -24.10
C THR A 291 3.55 8.28 -23.31
N LEU A 292 2.23 8.28 -23.47
CA LEU A 292 1.32 7.22 -22.98
C LEU A 292 0.76 6.44 -24.17
N HIS A 293 0.65 5.12 -24.02
CA HIS A 293 0.14 4.21 -25.05
C HIS A 293 -0.91 3.26 -24.48
N LEU A 294 -1.83 2.78 -25.32
CA LEU A 294 -2.69 1.64 -25.01
C LEU A 294 -2.20 0.39 -25.74
N HIS A 295 -1.72 -0.57 -24.97
CA HIS A 295 -1.31 -1.89 -25.42
C HIS A 295 -2.50 -2.87 -25.33
N ASP A 296 -3.03 -3.29 -26.47
CA ASP A 296 -4.05 -4.33 -26.54
C ASP A 296 -3.37 -5.70 -26.66
N THR A 297 -3.49 -6.52 -25.61
CA THR A 297 -2.89 -7.86 -25.51
C THR A 297 -3.46 -8.86 -26.52
N ARG A 298 -4.57 -8.53 -27.19
CA ARG A 298 -5.19 -9.36 -28.23
C ARG A 298 -4.64 -9.06 -29.62
N LYS A 299 -3.94 -7.93 -29.80
CA LYS A 299 -3.38 -7.58 -31.10
C LYS A 299 -2.08 -8.36 -31.30
N PRO A 300 -1.89 -9.03 -32.44
CA PRO A 300 -0.61 -9.67 -32.74
C PRO A 300 0.50 -8.61 -32.79
N PRO A 301 1.75 -8.96 -32.41
CA PRO A 301 2.87 -8.03 -32.47
C PRO A 301 3.03 -7.52 -33.90
N GLN A 302 2.93 -6.21 -34.08
CA GLN A 302 3.18 -5.60 -35.39
C GLN A 302 4.68 -5.66 -35.71
N PRO A 303 5.06 -5.89 -36.98
CA PRO A 303 6.47 -5.77 -37.37
C PRO A 303 6.96 -4.35 -37.06
N PRO A 304 8.25 -4.18 -36.72
CA PRO A 304 8.79 -2.89 -36.30
C PRO A 304 8.72 -1.88 -37.46
N ALA A 305 7.61 -1.16 -37.54
CA ALA A 305 7.53 0.05 -38.34
C ALA A 305 8.42 1.10 -37.67
N SER A 306 9.10 1.93 -38.45
CA SER A 306 9.84 3.08 -37.96
C SER A 306 8.88 4.01 -37.20
N VAL A 307 8.71 3.81 -35.88
CA VAL A 307 7.87 4.65 -35.02
C VAL A 307 8.62 5.95 -34.78
N ARG A 308 8.60 6.85 -35.77
CA ARG A 308 9.00 8.24 -35.57
C ARG A 308 7.89 8.92 -34.76
N CYS A 309 8.09 8.98 -33.45
CA CYS A 309 7.30 9.83 -32.57
C CYS A 309 7.81 11.26 -32.73
N GLU A 310 7.11 12.10 -33.48
CA GLU A 310 7.49 13.52 -33.59
C GLU A 310 7.11 14.24 -32.29
N LEU A 311 8.13 14.64 -31.52
CA LEU A 311 7.99 15.32 -30.23
C LEU A 311 7.53 16.78 -30.38
N ILE A 312 7.69 17.34 -31.59
CA ILE A 312 7.33 18.71 -31.96
C ILE A 312 6.88 18.67 -33.43
N GLY A 313 5.60 18.87 -33.69
CA GLY A 313 5.03 18.83 -35.05
C GLY A 313 4.43 17.47 -35.39
N GLY A 314 3.24 17.47 -35.98
CA GLY A 314 2.53 16.24 -36.34
C GLY A 314 3.30 15.42 -37.38
N ALA A 315 2.96 14.12 -37.44
CA ALA A 315 3.49 13.17 -38.42
C ALA A 315 3.64 13.78 -39.82
N THR A 316 4.73 13.44 -40.52
CA THR A 316 5.02 13.79 -41.93
C THR A 316 3.92 13.46 -42.96
N ASP A 317 2.79 12.92 -42.55
CA ASP A 317 1.65 12.66 -43.41
C ASP A 317 0.82 13.94 -43.53
N THR A 318 0.93 14.63 -44.66
CA THR A 318 0.26 15.91 -44.98
C THR A 318 -1.26 15.78 -45.14
N SER A 319 -1.85 14.72 -44.59
CA SER A 319 -3.25 14.39 -44.74
C SER A 319 -4.10 15.07 -43.66
N PHE A 320 -4.77 16.15 -44.06
CA PHE A 320 -5.69 16.90 -43.21
C PHE A 320 -6.92 16.10 -42.73
N THR A 321 -7.16 14.89 -43.25
CA THR A 321 -8.26 14.01 -42.78
C THR A 321 -8.11 13.57 -41.32
N ARG A 322 -6.90 13.65 -40.73
CA ARG A 322 -6.69 13.37 -39.30
C ARG A 322 -7.21 14.47 -38.37
N LEU A 323 -7.27 15.72 -38.83
CA LEU A 323 -7.93 16.82 -38.09
C LEU A 323 -9.45 16.65 -38.06
N GLU A 324 -10.02 16.01 -39.08
CA GLU A 324 -11.46 15.73 -39.17
C GLU A 324 -11.87 14.49 -38.34
N THR A 325 -10.95 13.53 -38.16
CA THR A 325 -11.19 12.27 -37.41
C THR A 325 -10.64 12.28 -35.98
N GLY A 326 -9.76 13.22 -35.63
CA GLY A 326 -9.12 13.31 -34.31
C GLY A 326 -8.07 12.23 -34.03
N ASP A 327 -7.63 11.49 -35.05
CA ASP A 327 -6.72 10.34 -34.91
C ASP A 327 -5.25 10.81 -34.98
N PHE A 328 -4.72 11.31 -33.85
CA PHE A 328 -3.36 11.85 -33.71
C PHE A 328 -2.27 10.77 -33.53
N GLY A 329 -2.55 9.51 -33.90
CA GLY A 329 -1.71 8.35 -33.57
C GLY A 329 -2.10 7.79 -32.22
N GLY A 330 -1.98 6.47 -32.04
CA GLY A 330 -2.48 5.73 -30.85
C GLY A 330 -1.75 6.01 -29.53
N HIS A 331 -1.18 7.21 -29.35
CA HIS A 331 -0.41 7.62 -28.18
C HIS A 331 -0.67 9.09 -27.80
N VAL A 332 -0.37 9.44 -26.56
CA VAL A 332 -0.41 10.81 -26.02
C VAL A 332 1.02 11.28 -25.77
N SER A 333 1.39 12.47 -26.23
CA SER A 333 2.63 13.12 -25.82
C SER A 333 2.46 13.85 -24.48
N LEU A 334 3.38 13.62 -23.55
CA LEU A 334 3.46 14.28 -22.26
C LEU A 334 4.35 15.51 -22.36
N SER A 335 3.91 16.63 -21.79
CA SER A 335 4.67 17.89 -21.78
C SER A 335 5.89 17.85 -20.86
N GLN A 336 5.89 16.96 -19.87
CA GLN A 336 6.97 16.73 -18.93
C GLN A 336 7.19 15.24 -18.78
N PRO A 337 8.45 14.81 -18.54
CA PRO A 337 8.73 13.41 -18.51
C PRO A 337 8.16 12.75 -17.25
N GLY A 338 7.77 11.49 -17.33
CA GLY A 338 7.66 10.61 -16.16
C GLY A 338 6.28 10.48 -15.57
N ALA A 339 5.41 9.72 -16.26
CA ALA A 339 4.40 8.95 -15.56
C ALA A 339 5.10 7.97 -14.61
N LEU A 340 4.70 7.97 -13.35
CA LEU A 340 5.27 7.10 -12.31
C LEU A 340 4.26 6.08 -11.80
N SER A 341 2.97 6.45 -11.85
CA SER A 341 1.90 5.57 -11.45
C SER A 341 0.68 5.72 -12.34
N ILE A 342 0.12 4.58 -12.76
CA ILE A 342 -1.05 4.53 -13.66
C ILE A 342 -2.13 3.65 -13.03
N LEU A 343 -3.23 4.27 -12.63
CA LEU A 343 -4.38 3.57 -12.09
C LEU A 343 -5.47 3.41 -13.14
N HIS A 344 -6.02 2.19 -13.24
CA HIS A 344 -7.26 1.92 -13.95
C HIS A 344 -8.40 1.80 -12.95
N LEU A 345 -9.49 2.51 -13.22
CA LEU A 345 -10.75 2.32 -12.52
C LEU A 345 -11.63 1.29 -13.25
N PRO A 346 -12.53 0.59 -12.55
CA PRO A 346 -13.46 -0.36 -13.17
C PRO A 346 -14.32 0.31 -14.23
N THR A 347 -14.40 -0.29 -15.41
CA THR A 347 -15.34 0.20 -16.45
C THR A 347 -16.80 -0.08 -16.11
N ALA A 348 -17.07 -1.00 -15.18
CA ALA A 348 -18.41 -1.30 -14.70
C ALA A 348 -18.90 -0.34 -13.60
N ARG A 349 -18.07 0.62 -13.15
CA ARG A 349 -18.45 1.59 -12.12
C ARG A 349 -19.56 2.52 -12.61
N GLU A 350 -20.33 3.05 -11.67
CA GLU A 350 -21.28 4.12 -11.97
C GLU A 350 -20.56 5.36 -12.50
N TRP A 351 -21.18 6.02 -13.48
CA TRP A 351 -20.57 7.15 -14.15
C TRP A 351 -20.51 8.39 -13.25
N ASP A 352 -19.31 8.74 -12.82
CA ASP A 352 -19.00 9.87 -11.93
C ASP A 352 -18.55 11.14 -12.68
N GLY A 353 -18.60 11.12 -14.01
CA GLY A 353 -18.10 12.21 -14.85
C GLY A 353 -16.59 12.18 -15.11
N ASN A 354 -15.84 11.22 -14.56
CA ASN A 354 -14.41 11.02 -14.83
C ASN A 354 -14.16 9.82 -15.75
N GLY A 355 -13.01 9.81 -16.41
CA GLY A 355 -12.54 8.70 -17.21
C GLY A 355 -11.92 7.57 -16.38
N ASP A 356 -11.66 6.45 -17.04
CA ASP A 356 -11.20 5.20 -16.42
C ASP A 356 -9.70 5.17 -16.11
N ILE A 357 -8.89 6.06 -16.67
CA ILE A 357 -7.42 6.00 -16.56
C ILE A 357 -6.91 7.27 -15.87
N TRP A 358 -6.26 7.10 -14.72
CA TRP A 358 -5.60 8.16 -13.98
C TRP A 358 -4.08 8.00 -14.04
N VAL A 359 -3.38 9.09 -14.34
CA VAL A 359 -1.93 9.09 -14.47
C VAL A 359 -1.34 10.14 -13.54
N GLY A 360 -0.43 9.71 -12.68
CA GLY A 360 0.39 10.55 -11.80
C GLY A 360 1.87 10.41 -12.13
N GLY A 361 2.65 11.40 -11.73
CA GLY A 361 4.07 11.38 -12.06
C GLY A 361 4.84 12.60 -11.58
N ARG A 362 5.91 12.89 -12.31
CA ARG A 362 6.86 14.00 -12.02
C ARG A 362 6.29 15.39 -12.35
N PHE A 363 5.07 15.43 -12.85
CA PHE A 363 4.27 16.62 -13.08
C PHE A 363 3.27 16.83 -11.93
N THR A 364 2.79 18.05 -11.75
CA THR A 364 2.02 18.47 -10.57
C THR A 364 0.50 18.29 -10.68
N SER A 365 0.02 17.66 -11.75
CA SER A 365 -1.41 17.50 -12.02
C SER A 365 -1.73 16.07 -12.39
N MET A 366 -2.77 15.48 -11.81
CA MET A 366 -3.26 14.18 -12.23
C MET A 366 -3.94 14.31 -13.59
N LEU A 367 -3.57 13.46 -14.54
CA LEU A 367 -4.16 13.41 -15.86
C LEU A 367 -5.26 12.35 -15.89
N ASN A 368 -6.43 12.70 -16.40
CA ASN A 368 -7.54 11.76 -16.53
C ASN A 368 -7.87 11.52 -18.00
N PHE A 369 -7.97 10.25 -18.36
CA PHE A 369 -8.32 9.80 -19.70
C PHE A 369 -9.49 8.81 -19.65
N ASP A 370 -10.31 8.84 -20.69
CA ASP A 370 -11.29 7.79 -20.94
C ASP A 370 -10.68 6.77 -21.91
N ARG A 371 -10.77 5.49 -21.58
CA ARG A 371 -10.22 4.41 -22.40
C ARG A 371 -10.84 4.39 -23.80
N ARG A 372 -12.11 4.78 -23.96
CA ARG A 372 -12.82 4.78 -25.26
C ARG A 372 -12.47 5.98 -26.13
N ALA A 373 -12.05 7.09 -25.52
CA ALA A 373 -11.71 8.33 -26.22
C ALA A 373 -10.18 8.56 -26.28
N PHE A 374 -9.38 7.65 -25.76
CA PHE A 374 -7.92 7.71 -25.81
C PHE A 374 -7.45 7.84 -27.27
N PRO A 375 -6.49 8.71 -27.61
CA PRO A 375 -5.56 9.46 -26.73
C PRO A 375 -6.08 10.81 -26.19
N ARG A 376 -7.36 11.15 -26.33
CA ARG A 376 -7.85 12.46 -25.90
C ARG A 376 -7.83 12.62 -24.38
N LEU A 377 -7.14 13.66 -23.89
CA LEU A 377 -7.18 14.08 -22.48
C LEU A 377 -8.59 14.54 -22.12
N ARG A 378 -9.17 13.94 -21.08
CA ARG A 378 -10.52 14.30 -20.60
C ARG A 378 -10.47 15.51 -19.68
N GLY A 379 -9.51 15.54 -18.77
CA GLY A 379 -9.41 16.57 -17.76
C GLY A 379 -8.14 16.44 -16.92
N THR A 380 -7.90 17.41 -16.05
CA THR A 380 -6.77 17.39 -15.12
C THR A 380 -7.19 17.86 -13.74
N VAL A 381 -6.55 17.31 -12.71
CA VAL A 381 -6.72 17.75 -11.32
C VAL A 381 -5.38 18.21 -10.80
N HIS A 382 -5.27 19.50 -10.48
CA HIS A 382 -4.02 20.06 -10.00
C HIS A 382 -3.80 19.69 -8.52
N SER A 383 -2.91 18.74 -8.27
CA SER A 383 -2.48 18.36 -6.92
C SER A 383 -1.37 19.29 -6.41
N GLY A 384 -0.56 19.88 -7.27
CA GLY A 384 0.63 20.64 -6.85
C GLY A 384 1.78 19.76 -6.35
N ALA A 385 1.51 18.51 -5.96
CA ALA A 385 2.50 17.50 -5.59
C ALA A 385 2.95 16.70 -6.81
N ARG A 386 4.19 16.19 -6.79
CA ARG A 386 4.66 15.19 -7.75
C ARG A 386 4.36 13.81 -7.17
N LEU A 387 3.52 13.04 -7.87
CA LEU A 387 2.97 11.80 -7.35
C LEU A 387 3.88 10.62 -7.70
N SER A 388 4.22 9.82 -6.68
CA SER A 388 4.98 8.57 -6.82
C SER A 388 4.05 7.38 -7.03
N CYS A 389 2.88 7.38 -6.38
CA CYS A 389 1.93 6.27 -6.38
C CYS A 389 0.48 6.79 -6.38
N ILE A 390 -0.39 6.14 -7.14
CA ILE A 390 -1.83 6.34 -7.16
C ILE A 390 -2.52 4.99 -6.96
N THR A 391 -3.46 4.92 -6.02
CA THR A 391 -4.32 3.76 -5.78
C THR A 391 -5.75 4.22 -5.53
N ALA A 392 -6.70 3.30 -5.40
CA ALA A 392 -8.06 3.63 -5.03
C ALA A 392 -8.68 2.57 -4.13
N MET A 393 -9.76 2.95 -3.45
CA MET A 393 -10.63 2.03 -2.72
C MET A 393 -12.07 2.14 -3.23
N PRO A 394 -12.84 1.04 -3.22
CA PRO A 394 -14.19 0.97 -3.79
C PRO A 394 -15.25 1.51 -2.82
N TYR A 395 -14.93 2.63 -2.16
CA TYR A 395 -15.79 3.26 -1.17
C TYR A 395 -15.78 4.78 -1.34
N PRO A 396 -16.91 5.47 -1.05
CA PRO A 396 -16.99 6.92 -1.19
C PRO A 396 -16.06 7.62 -0.20
N PHE A 397 -15.56 8.78 -0.63
CA PHE A 397 -14.77 9.65 0.24
C PHE A 397 -15.66 10.23 1.33
N VAL A 398 -15.25 10.06 2.58
CA VAL A 398 -15.93 10.70 3.72
C VAL A 398 -15.18 12.00 4.05
N PRO A 399 -15.86 13.15 3.97
CA PRO A 399 -15.27 14.44 4.31
C PRO A 399 -14.63 14.47 5.70
N HIS A 400 -13.47 15.11 5.80
CA HIS A 400 -12.66 15.15 7.01
C HIS A 400 -13.38 15.85 8.18
N ASP A 401 -14.22 16.84 7.88
CA ASP A 401 -15.09 17.54 8.85
C ASP A 401 -16.17 16.63 9.45
N LEU A 402 -16.57 15.55 8.77
CA LEU A 402 -17.47 14.55 9.32
C LEU A 402 -16.74 13.48 10.15
N CYS A 403 -15.53 13.07 9.75
CA CYS A 403 -14.75 12.06 10.48
C CYS A 403 -14.12 12.60 11.78
N LEU A 404 -13.61 13.82 11.75
CA LEU A 404 -12.81 14.40 12.85
C LEU A 404 -13.39 15.70 13.41
N GLY A 405 -14.53 16.15 12.91
CA GLY A 405 -15.19 17.37 13.33
C GLY A 405 -15.63 17.38 14.79
N ARG A 406 -15.72 18.60 15.32
CA ARG A 406 -16.40 18.94 16.57
C ARG A 406 -17.43 20.03 16.24
N PRO A 407 -18.71 19.88 16.61
CA PRO A 407 -19.29 18.70 17.25
C PRO A 407 -19.24 17.45 16.35
N TYR A 408 -19.35 16.26 16.96
CA TYR A 408 -19.38 15.00 16.22
C TYR A 408 -20.56 14.98 15.24
N ALA A 409 -20.45 14.22 14.15
CA ALA A 409 -21.56 14.07 13.22
C ALA A 409 -22.62 13.10 13.75
N PRO A 410 -23.93 13.32 13.47
CA PRO A 410 -24.96 12.37 13.85
C PRO A 410 -24.76 11.04 13.09
N PRO A 411 -24.94 9.87 13.75
CA PRO A 411 -24.70 8.57 13.13
C PRO A 411 -25.50 8.30 11.84
N SER A 412 -26.69 8.89 11.71
CA SER A 412 -27.52 8.79 10.51
C SER A 412 -26.86 9.44 9.29
N LEU A 413 -26.26 10.62 9.46
CA LEU A 413 -25.56 11.34 8.39
C LEU A 413 -24.29 10.60 7.95
N LEU A 414 -23.53 10.04 8.90
CA LEU A 414 -22.36 9.22 8.58
C LEU A 414 -22.74 7.96 7.78
N ARG A 415 -23.85 7.31 8.16
CA ARG A 415 -24.37 6.16 7.42
C ARG A 415 -24.80 6.59 6.01
N GLU A 416 -25.50 7.70 5.86
CA GLU A 416 -25.93 8.24 4.56
C GLU A 416 -24.73 8.47 3.63
N VAL A 417 -23.71 9.21 4.09
CA VAL A 417 -22.52 9.52 3.29
C VAL A 417 -21.73 8.27 2.92
N LYS A 418 -21.60 7.31 3.85
CA LYS A 418 -20.90 6.04 3.58
C LYS A 418 -21.70 5.09 2.68
N SER A 419 -23.02 5.26 2.60
CA SER A 419 -23.89 4.50 1.69
C SER A 419 -23.89 5.06 0.26
N THR A 420 -23.34 6.24 0.03
CA THR A 420 -23.26 6.84 -1.31
C THR A 420 -22.35 5.99 -2.22
N PRO A 421 -22.76 5.65 -3.45
CA PRO A 421 -21.89 4.96 -4.38
C PRO A 421 -20.72 5.86 -4.79
N GLY A 422 -19.51 5.30 -4.76
CA GLY A 422 -18.33 6.05 -5.12
C GLY A 422 -17.03 5.30 -4.84
N HIS A 423 -15.94 5.89 -5.28
CA HIS A 423 -14.59 5.46 -5.03
C HIS A 423 -13.82 6.60 -4.36
N THR A 424 -12.73 6.26 -3.68
CA THR A 424 -11.78 7.24 -3.19
C THR A 424 -10.45 6.98 -3.85
N LEU A 425 -9.97 7.97 -4.59
CA LEU A 425 -8.62 8.00 -5.14
C LEU A 425 -7.66 8.40 -4.02
N ILE A 426 -6.56 7.68 -3.88
CA ILE A 426 -5.53 7.91 -2.87
C ILE A 426 -4.21 8.11 -3.60
N THR A 427 -3.51 9.18 -3.28
CA THR A 427 -2.23 9.50 -3.92
C THR A 427 -1.16 9.78 -2.89
N ALA A 428 0.07 9.34 -3.21
CA ALA A 428 1.25 9.55 -2.40
C ALA A 428 2.36 10.16 -3.26
N GLY A 429 3.07 11.14 -2.71
CA GLY A 429 4.16 11.81 -3.42
C GLY A 429 4.91 12.83 -2.58
N GLU A 430 5.41 13.87 -3.25
CA GLU A 430 6.10 15.00 -2.61
C GLU A 430 5.43 16.34 -2.93
N TYR A 431 5.33 17.19 -1.92
CA TYR A 431 4.97 18.60 -2.06
C TYR A 431 6.02 19.46 -1.36
N LYS A 432 6.74 20.29 -2.12
CA LYS A 432 7.82 21.16 -1.62
C LYS A 432 8.86 20.40 -0.77
N GLY A 433 9.24 19.21 -1.23
CA GLY A 433 10.24 18.35 -0.58
C GLY A 433 9.74 17.53 0.61
N LYS A 434 8.47 17.69 1.04
CA LYS A 434 7.86 16.89 2.10
C LYS A 434 6.89 15.86 1.54
N GLY A 435 6.62 14.81 2.29
CA GLY A 435 5.65 13.78 1.92
C GLY A 435 4.24 14.35 1.83
N SER A 436 3.52 14.01 0.76
CA SER A 436 2.11 14.37 0.58
C SER A 436 1.26 13.11 0.42
N LEU A 437 0.25 12.95 1.28
CA LEU A 437 -0.81 11.97 1.16
C LEU A 437 -2.12 12.70 0.85
N GLU A 438 -2.73 12.43 -0.29
CA GLU A 438 -3.94 13.14 -0.75
C GLU A 438 -5.05 12.14 -1.10
N LEU A 439 -6.29 12.49 -0.74
CA LEU A 439 -7.48 11.68 -0.96
C LEU A 439 -8.48 12.49 -1.78
N TYR A 440 -9.14 11.86 -2.75
CA TYR A 440 -10.12 12.50 -3.61
C TYR A 440 -11.36 11.62 -3.82
N GLY A 441 -12.54 12.20 -3.67
CA GLY A 441 -13.82 11.54 -3.90
C GLY A 441 -14.19 11.43 -5.37
N LEU A 442 -14.65 10.26 -5.77
CA LEU A 442 -15.14 9.94 -7.10
C LEU A 442 -16.56 9.36 -6.95
N SER A 443 -17.56 10.21 -7.05
CA SER A 443 -18.97 9.85 -6.88
C SER A 443 -19.85 10.45 -7.98
N THR A 444 -21.02 9.84 -8.18
CA THR A 444 -22.10 10.39 -9.00
C THR A 444 -22.67 11.68 -8.41
N ASP A 445 -22.57 11.86 -7.09
CA ASP A 445 -22.94 13.11 -6.42
C ASP A 445 -21.82 14.17 -6.55
N PRO A 446 -22.07 15.28 -7.28
CA PRO A 446 -21.09 16.36 -7.43
C PRO A 446 -20.69 17.04 -6.11
N ALA A 447 -21.51 16.92 -5.05
CA ALA A 447 -21.20 17.50 -3.74
C ALA A 447 -20.03 16.80 -3.04
N HIS A 448 -19.75 15.55 -3.40
CA HIS A 448 -18.72 14.70 -2.78
C HIS A 448 -17.71 14.16 -3.81
N SER A 449 -17.69 14.73 -5.02
CA SER A 449 -16.88 14.24 -6.13
C SER A 449 -16.03 15.34 -6.75
N ILE A 450 -14.80 14.99 -7.13
CA ILE A 450 -13.99 15.80 -8.04
C ILE A 450 -14.28 15.40 -9.48
N ASN A 451 -14.38 16.39 -10.36
CA ASN A 451 -14.49 16.19 -11.80
C ASN A 451 -13.32 16.86 -12.51
N SER A 452 -12.47 16.04 -13.12
CA SER A 452 -11.27 16.49 -13.84
C SER A 452 -11.54 17.46 -14.99
N SER A 453 -12.76 17.48 -15.55
CA SER A 453 -13.17 18.41 -16.60
C SER A 453 -13.82 19.69 -16.06
N ASP A 454 -14.23 19.74 -14.79
CA ASP A 454 -14.87 20.91 -14.17
C ASP A 454 -14.05 21.44 -12.99
N SER A 455 -13.30 22.52 -13.25
CA SER A 455 -12.46 23.21 -12.27
C SER A 455 -13.20 23.72 -11.01
N ARG A 456 -14.53 23.81 -11.02
CA ARG A 456 -15.31 24.19 -9.83
C ARG A 456 -15.35 23.05 -8.81
N THR A 457 -15.48 21.82 -9.29
CA THR A 457 -15.54 20.61 -8.44
C THR A 457 -14.17 20.23 -7.87
N THR A 458 -13.09 20.52 -8.59
CA THR A 458 -11.72 20.27 -8.11
C THR A 458 -11.30 21.19 -6.96
N ARG A 459 -12.09 22.24 -6.68
CA ARG A 459 -11.93 23.13 -5.52
C ARG A 459 -12.89 22.81 -4.38
N ASN A 460 -13.73 21.77 -4.52
CA ASN A 460 -14.68 21.38 -3.50
C ASN A 460 -13.95 20.76 -2.29
N GLN A 461 -13.91 21.48 -1.17
CA GLN A 461 -13.27 21.02 0.06
C GLN A 461 -13.91 19.77 0.67
N LYS A 462 -15.15 19.44 0.28
CA LYS A 462 -15.84 18.21 0.70
C LYS A 462 -15.52 17.00 -0.17
N ALA A 463 -14.79 17.18 -1.27
CA ALA A 463 -14.45 16.14 -2.23
C ALA A 463 -12.97 15.75 -2.21
N TYR A 464 -12.14 16.38 -1.37
CA TYR A 464 -10.74 16.00 -1.24
C TYR A 464 -10.16 16.34 0.13
N TYR A 465 -9.06 15.67 0.47
CA TYR A 465 -8.22 15.96 1.62
C TYR A 465 -6.74 15.90 1.21
N GLN A 466 -5.92 16.80 1.75
CA GLN A 466 -4.48 16.89 1.42
C GLN A 466 -3.65 17.02 2.68
N ASN A 467 -2.91 15.96 3.02
CA ASN A 467 -1.95 15.96 4.11
C ASN A 467 -0.53 16.18 3.58
N ARG A 468 -0.14 17.45 3.46
CA ARG A 468 1.17 17.89 2.93
C ARG A 468 2.20 18.28 3.99
N GLN A 469 1.78 18.38 5.25
CA GLN A 469 2.61 18.94 6.32
C GLN A 469 2.99 17.91 7.37
N THR A 470 2.09 16.97 7.67
CA THR A 470 2.24 16.02 8.78
C THR A 470 2.37 14.57 8.33
N ALA A 471 2.21 14.28 7.03
CA ALA A 471 2.35 12.92 6.51
C ALA A 471 3.78 12.37 6.67
N SER A 472 4.79 13.07 6.13
CA SER A 472 6.19 12.76 6.40
C SER A 472 7.13 13.94 6.10
N SER A 473 8.30 13.92 6.74
CA SER A 473 9.45 14.79 6.45
C SER A 473 10.03 14.53 5.07
N SER A 474 9.98 13.29 4.59
CA SER A 474 10.50 12.83 3.30
C SER A 474 9.38 12.46 2.32
N LYS A 475 9.75 12.31 1.05
CA LYS A 475 8.82 11.93 -0.04
C LYS A 475 8.12 10.61 0.27
N LEU A 476 6.82 10.52 -0.05
CA LEU A 476 6.11 9.24 -0.02
C LEU A 476 6.33 8.49 -1.33
N LEU A 477 6.68 7.21 -1.22
CA LEU A 477 7.06 6.36 -2.35
C LEU A 477 5.92 5.44 -2.78
N SER A 478 5.20 4.88 -1.81
CA SER A 478 4.12 3.92 -2.03
C SER A 478 2.98 4.14 -1.06
N VAL A 479 1.77 3.83 -1.49
CA VAL A 479 0.56 3.80 -0.65
C VAL A 479 -0.33 2.64 -1.08
N ALA A 480 -0.95 1.97 -0.12
CA ALA A 480 -1.89 0.90 -0.37
C ALA A 480 -3.02 0.89 0.67
N PRO A 481 -4.25 0.48 0.28
CA PRO A 481 -5.27 0.13 1.25
C PRO A 481 -4.88 -1.16 2.00
N HIS A 482 -5.11 -1.18 3.31
CA HIS A 482 -4.82 -2.33 4.17
C HIS A 482 -5.95 -2.52 5.19
N GLY A 483 -6.90 -3.40 4.86
CA GLY A 483 -8.13 -3.56 5.65
C GLY A 483 -8.86 -2.23 5.79
N THR A 484 -9.22 -1.84 7.03
CA THR A 484 -9.91 -0.57 7.31
C THR A 484 -8.98 0.65 7.39
N ARG A 485 -7.75 0.54 6.88
CA ARG A 485 -6.68 1.54 7.05
C ARG A 485 -5.95 1.80 5.74
N LEU A 486 -5.12 2.82 5.73
CA LEU A 486 -4.16 3.09 4.67
C LEU A 486 -2.75 2.92 5.22
N VAL A 487 -1.87 2.30 4.43
CA VAL A 487 -0.44 2.20 4.72
C VAL A 487 0.34 2.94 3.65
N PHE A 488 1.37 3.69 4.05
CA PHE A 488 2.26 4.35 3.12
C PHE A 488 3.72 4.28 3.59
N ALA A 489 4.63 4.30 2.63
CA ALA A 489 6.07 4.29 2.84
C ALA A 489 6.68 5.64 2.50
N ASP A 490 7.63 6.09 3.32
CA ASP A 490 8.44 7.29 3.06
C ASP A 490 9.90 6.99 2.72
N GLY A 491 10.64 8.04 2.34
CA GLY A 491 12.03 7.95 1.94
C GLY A 491 13.02 7.67 3.07
N ASP A 492 12.55 7.61 4.32
CA ASP A 492 13.37 7.30 5.50
C ASP A 492 13.17 5.84 5.96
N GLY A 493 12.49 5.02 5.16
CA GLY A 493 12.20 3.62 5.46
C GLY A 493 11.02 3.41 6.42
N ASN A 494 10.25 4.45 6.74
CA ASN A 494 9.08 4.30 7.61
C ASN A 494 7.87 3.81 6.82
N LEU A 495 7.19 2.82 7.40
CA LEU A 495 5.83 2.43 7.11
C LEU A 495 4.90 3.04 8.15
N LYS A 496 3.91 3.81 7.70
CA LYS A 496 2.93 4.49 8.58
C LYS A 496 1.53 4.05 8.19
N TRP A 497 0.74 3.70 9.21
CA TRP A 497 -0.67 3.38 9.06
C TRP A 497 -1.51 4.52 9.62
N VAL A 498 -2.50 4.93 8.83
CA VAL A 498 -3.53 5.88 9.22
C VAL A 498 -4.91 5.28 8.97
N GLU A 499 -5.93 5.79 9.64
CA GLU A 499 -7.31 5.49 9.28
C GLU A 499 -7.60 5.97 7.84
N ARG A 500 -8.72 5.53 7.26
CA ARG A 500 -9.14 5.92 5.90
C ARG A 500 -9.41 7.42 5.70
N ASP A 501 -9.36 8.20 6.78
CA ASP A 501 -9.38 9.66 6.76
C ASP A 501 -8.06 10.30 6.28
N GLY A 502 -6.99 9.50 6.13
CA GLY A 502 -5.67 9.94 5.67
C GLY A 502 -4.84 10.69 6.72
N SER A 503 -5.27 10.74 7.98
CA SER A 503 -4.63 11.60 8.99
C SER A 503 -4.55 11.01 10.39
N THR A 504 -5.51 10.18 10.80
CA THR A 504 -5.55 9.66 12.16
C THR A 504 -4.54 8.52 12.29
N PRO A 505 -3.48 8.66 13.11
CA PRO A 505 -2.43 7.67 13.18
C PRO A 505 -2.90 6.41 13.88
N VAL A 506 -2.58 5.26 13.29
CA VAL A 506 -2.83 3.94 13.86
C VAL A 506 -1.54 3.38 14.46
N ARG A 507 -0.49 3.27 13.62
CA ARG A 507 0.83 2.78 14.03
C ARG A 507 1.92 3.18 13.04
N GLN A 508 3.17 2.97 13.42
CA GLN A 508 4.35 3.18 12.59
C GLN A 508 5.35 2.04 12.80
N PHE A 509 6.19 1.79 11.80
CA PHE A 509 7.27 0.81 11.81
C PHE A 509 8.38 1.29 10.88
N ASN A 510 9.65 1.24 11.27
CA ASN A 510 10.75 1.47 10.36
C ASN A 510 11.38 0.13 9.97
N ILE A 511 11.59 -0.10 8.68
CA ILE A 511 12.17 -1.35 8.17
C ILE A 511 13.59 -1.60 8.67
N ASN A 512 14.29 -0.53 9.03
CA ASN A 512 15.68 -0.56 9.49
C ASN A 512 15.81 -0.87 10.99
N ASP A 513 14.71 -0.84 11.75
CA ASP A 513 14.75 -1.14 13.19
C ASP A 513 15.10 -2.62 13.42
N LEU A 514 14.53 -3.53 12.62
CA LEU A 514 14.78 -4.97 12.72
C LEU A 514 16.23 -5.36 12.35
N GLN A 515 16.91 -4.58 11.51
CA GLN A 515 18.30 -4.86 11.12
C GLN A 515 19.31 -4.50 12.22
N ARG A 516 18.95 -3.60 13.13
CA ARG A 516 19.85 -3.15 14.21
C ARG A 516 19.94 -4.17 15.35
N ASP A 517 18.85 -4.87 15.63
CA ASP A 517 18.81 -5.87 16.71
C ASP A 517 19.64 -7.14 16.41
N GLY A 518 19.94 -7.42 15.13
CA GLY A 518 20.76 -8.57 14.73
C GLY A 518 22.28 -8.35 14.83
N ASN A 519 22.75 -7.12 14.97
CA ASN A 519 24.18 -6.79 14.89
C ASN A 519 24.82 -6.42 16.24
N ASP A 520 24.01 -6.10 17.26
CA ASP A 520 24.49 -5.76 18.59
C ASP A 520 24.21 -6.88 19.60
N GLY A 521 25.04 -7.91 19.54
CA GLY A 521 25.28 -8.84 20.65
C GLY A 521 26.00 -8.15 21.82
N ALA A 522 25.42 -7.08 22.37
CA ALA A 522 25.90 -6.44 23.59
C ALA A 522 24.79 -5.63 24.27
N GLN A 523 24.10 -6.27 25.22
CA GLN A 523 23.35 -5.67 26.33
C GLN A 523 22.75 -4.26 26.10
N ALA A 524 21.59 -4.19 25.45
CA ALA A 524 20.65 -3.10 25.68
C ALA A 524 19.47 -3.65 26.51
N THR A 525 19.51 -3.38 27.81
CA THR A 525 18.41 -3.61 28.75
C THR A 525 17.11 -3.05 28.19
N THR A 526 16.13 -3.93 28.06
CA THR A 526 14.72 -3.62 27.81
C THR A 526 14.19 -2.66 28.88
N THR A 527 14.03 -1.38 28.53
CA THR A 527 13.04 -0.50 29.16
C THR A 527 12.05 -0.05 28.11
N SER A 528 11.08 -0.91 27.88
CA SER A 528 9.81 -0.57 27.24
C SER A 528 9.12 0.53 28.04
N THR A 529 9.09 1.75 27.51
CA THR A 529 8.15 2.76 27.96
C THR A 529 7.40 3.31 26.76
N HIS A 530 6.20 2.79 26.54
CA HIS A 530 5.19 3.41 25.70
C HIS A 530 4.89 4.82 26.23
N GLN A 531 5.40 5.86 25.58
CA GLN A 531 4.83 7.19 25.68
C GLN A 531 4.81 7.89 24.32
N ALA A 532 3.59 8.12 23.84
CA ALA A 532 3.30 9.00 22.74
C ALA A 532 3.76 10.43 23.09
N GLY A 533 4.68 10.97 22.30
CA GLY A 533 5.12 12.36 22.38
C GLY A 533 5.46 12.91 21.00
N LEU A 534 4.61 13.81 20.50
CA LEU A 534 4.99 14.79 19.49
C LEU A 534 6.01 15.74 20.15
N VAL A 535 7.30 15.57 19.89
CA VAL A 535 8.33 16.61 20.10
C VAL A 535 9.54 16.31 19.24
N ASN A 536 10.02 17.35 18.56
CA ASN A 536 11.27 17.38 17.80
C ASN A 536 12.43 16.85 18.64
N ALA A 537 13.13 15.84 18.11
CA ALA A 537 14.52 15.59 18.47
C ALA A 537 15.38 16.07 17.30
N GLU A 538 15.82 17.33 17.37
CA GLU A 538 17.08 17.71 16.73
C GLU A 538 18.22 17.09 17.56
N SER A 539 19.32 16.75 16.87
CA SER A 539 20.55 16.07 17.31
C SER A 539 20.46 14.56 17.58
N ASP A 540 20.78 13.77 16.55
CA ASP A 540 22.14 13.23 16.41
C ASP A 540 22.53 13.14 14.93
N THR A 541 23.21 14.19 14.47
CA THR A 541 24.02 14.20 13.27
C THR A 541 25.19 13.24 13.49
N GLU A 542 25.15 12.06 12.83
CA GLU A 542 26.28 11.21 12.37
C GLU A 542 25.97 9.69 12.30
N ALA A 543 24.71 9.25 12.37
CA ALA A 543 24.34 7.86 12.12
C ALA A 543 23.72 7.64 10.72
N GLY A 544 24.56 7.24 9.75
CA GLY A 544 24.19 6.39 8.62
C GLY A 544 23.27 6.98 7.53
N TRP A 545 23.85 7.70 6.57
CA TRP A 545 23.22 7.92 5.26
C TRP A 545 23.22 6.60 4.44
N GLY A 546 22.32 5.67 4.76
CA GLY A 546 22.22 4.38 4.05
C GLY A 546 21.27 3.34 4.66
N GLY A 547 20.05 3.73 5.04
CA GLY A 547 19.00 2.78 5.43
C GLY A 547 18.17 2.29 4.23
N ASP A 548 17.58 1.10 4.34
CA ASP A 548 16.68 0.56 3.33
C ASP A 548 15.40 1.39 3.24
N ILE A 549 14.95 1.65 2.01
CA ILE A 549 13.68 2.33 1.69
C ILE A 549 12.68 1.35 1.08
N VAL A 550 11.39 1.50 1.37
CA VAL A 550 10.33 0.71 0.74
C VAL A 550 9.82 1.44 -0.51
N GLN A 551 10.12 0.90 -1.69
CA GLN A 551 9.68 1.47 -2.97
C GLN A 551 8.25 1.11 -3.31
N LYS A 552 7.79 -0.09 -2.95
CA LYS A 552 6.42 -0.55 -3.26
C LYS A 552 5.86 -1.43 -2.15
N ILE A 553 4.60 -1.17 -1.82
CA ILE A 553 3.77 -1.97 -0.91
C ILE A 553 2.71 -2.67 -1.76
N LEU A 554 2.58 -3.97 -1.58
CA LEU A 554 1.61 -4.80 -2.27
C LEU A 554 0.79 -5.58 -1.24
N PRO A 555 -0.52 -5.31 -1.10
CA PRO A 555 -1.39 -6.12 -0.26
C PRO A 555 -1.43 -7.58 -0.75
N THR A 556 -1.41 -8.56 0.18
CA THR A 556 -1.57 -9.99 -0.18
C THR A 556 -3.01 -10.36 -0.54
N VAL A 557 -3.93 -9.39 -0.46
CA VAL A 557 -5.30 -9.49 -0.92
C VAL A 557 -5.45 -8.62 -2.16
N THR A 558 -6.12 -9.15 -3.17
CA THR A 558 -6.42 -8.47 -4.42
C THR A 558 -7.03 -7.09 -4.13
N PRO A 559 -6.38 -6.01 -4.59
CA PRO A 559 -6.94 -4.66 -4.48
C PRO A 559 -8.00 -4.38 -5.55
N SER A 560 -8.47 -5.41 -6.28
CA SER A 560 -9.38 -5.23 -7.41
C SER A 560 -10.66 -4.53 -6.98
N LEU A 561 -10.89 -3.41 -7.66
CA LEU A 561 -12.06 -2.56 -7.48
C LEU A 561 -13.34 -3.18 -8.08
N VAL A 562 -13.22 -4.29 -8.82
CA VAL A 562 -14.35 -4.97 -9.49
C VAL A 562 -15.00 -6.05 -8.61
N ALA A 563 -14.18 -6.75 -7.81
CA ALA A 563 -14.63 -7.80 -6.90
C ALA A 563 -13.85 -7.64 -5.59
N PRO A 564 -14.33 -6.78 -4.67
CA PRO A 564 -13.67 -6.62 -3.38
C PRO A 564 -13.64 -7.96 -2.65
N TYR A 565 -12.47 -8.33 -2.16
CA TYR A 565 -12.28 -9.55 -1.39
C TYR A 565 -13.24 -9.59 -0.21
N THR A 566 -13.94 -10.70 -0.05
CA THR A 566 -14.71 -10.97 1.16
C THR A 566 -13.80 -11.71 2.12
N PRO A 567 -13.51 -11.17 3.32
CA PRO A 567 -12.65 -11.83 4.26
C PRO A 567 -13.25 -13.17 4.67
N SER A 568 -12.61 -14.25 4.21
CA SER A 568 -12.77 -15.58 4.79
C SER A 568 -11.91 -15.67 6.05
N GLU A 569 -12.23 -16.59 6.97
CA GLU A 569 -11.53 -16.80 8.26
C GLU A 569 -10.07 -17.26 8.13
N GLN A 570 -9.46 -17.18 6.95
CA GLN A 570 -8.10 -17.63 6.72
C GLN A 570 -7.08 -16.66 7.32
N SER A 571 -6.32 -17.16 8.30
CA SER A 571 -5.13 -16.52 8.85
C SER A 571 -4.14 -16.18 7.73
N GLY A 572 -3.79 -14.89 7.59
CA GLY A 572 -2.79 -14.43 6.61
C GLY A 572 -3.31 -13.52 5.49
N ALA A 573 -4.63 -13.30 5.42
CA ALA A 573 -5.29 -12.38 4.47
C ALA A 573 -5.03 -10.87 4.75
N GLY A 574 -3.92 -10.52 5.39
CA GLY A 574 -3.56 -9.12 5.63
C GLY A 574 -2.09 -8.94 5.96
N ASN A 575 -1.24 -9.75 5.32
CA ASN A 575 0.18 -9.47 5.24
C ASN A 575 0.43 -8.47 4.10
N LEU A 576 1.60 -7.84 4.09
CA LEU A 576 2.00 -6.91 3.04
C LEU A 576 3.30 -7.39 2.42
N VAL A 577 3.38 -7.43 1.10
CA VAL A 577 4.64 -7.62 0.40
C VAL A 577 5.33 -6.27 0.22
N LEU A 578 6.62 -6.23 0.54
CA LEU A 578 7.47 -5.06 0.45
C LEU A 578 8.56 -5.29 -0.59
N TRP A 579 8.77 -4.32 -1.47
CA TRP A 579 9.94 -4.25 -2.33
C TRP A 579 10.77 -3.02 -1.97
N THR A 580 12.03 -3.26 -1.65
CA THR A 580 12.96 -2.23 -1.17
C THR A 580 13.80 -1.65 -2.30
N GLY A 581 14.45 -0.51 -2.03
CA GLY A 581 15.25 0.20 -3.03
C GLY A 581 16.53 -0.52 -3.48
N ASP A 582 17.04 -1.42 -2.66
CA ASP A 582 18.15 -2.31 -2.94
C ASP A 582 17.69 -3.66 -3.55
N GLY A 583 16.40 -3.80 -3.84
CA GLY A 583 15.86 -4.97 -4.52
C GLY A 583 15.62 -6.18 -3.62
N LYS A 584 15.42 -5.98 -2.31
CA LYS A 584 14.94 -7.03 -1.42
C LYS A 584 13.43 -7.20 -1.54
N LEU A 585 12.97 -8.44 -1.41
CA LEU A 585 11.55 -8.81 -1.41
C LEU A 585 11.20 -9.41 -0.06
N GLY A 586 10.34 -8.72 0.68
CA GLY A 586 9.92 -9.12 2.03
C GLY A 586 8.42 -9.31 2.13
N MET A 587 7.99 -10.20 3.02
CA MET A 587 6.61 -10.25 3.51
C MET A 587 6.60 -9.71 4.95
N LEU A 588 5.79 -8.69 5.17
CA LEU A 588 5.48 -8.12 6.48
C LEU A 588 4.24 -8.80 7.05
N GLY A 589 4.41 -9.48 8.18
CA GLY A 589 3.33 -10.08 8.96
C GLY A 589 3.13 -9.38 10.31
N PHE A 590 2.06 -9.78 10.99
CA PHE A 590 1.65 -9.26 12.28
C PHE A 590 1.52 -10.41 13.27
N GLY A 591 2.34 -10.43 14.31
CA GLY A 591 2.40 -11.54 15.27
C GLY A 591 3.81 -11.79 15.77
N ARG A 592 3.95 -12.81 16.63
CA ARG A 592 5.24 -13.21 17.21
C ARG A 592 6.09 -14.07 16.27
N GLU A 593 5.45 -14.79 15.36
CA GLU A 593 6.15 -15.65 14.40
C GLU A 593 6.38 -14.87 13.10
N PRO A 594 7.60 -14.90 12.54
CA PRO A 594 7.84 -14.31 11.24
C PRO A 594 7.06 -15.06 10.16
N PRO A 595 6.67 -14.40 9.05
CA PRO A 595 5.83 -15.00 8.00
C PRO A 595 6.34 -16.32 7.40
N PHE A 596 7.65 -16.59 7.45
CA PHE A 596 8.25 -17.83 6.93
C PHE A 596 8.73 -18.79 8.03
N GLY A 597 8.32 -18.54 9.28
CA GLY A 597 8.55 -19.32 10.52
C GLY A 597 9.55 -20.49 10.50
N GLY A 598 10.78 -20.20 10.94
CA GLY A 598 11.45 -20.99 12.00
C GLY A 598 11.86 -22.43 11.72
N LYS A 599 12.72 -22.69 10.73
CA LYS A 599 13.49 -23.96 10.65
C LYS A 599 15.00 -23.82 10.78
N ASP A 600 15.57 -22.62 10.66
CA ASP A 600 17.04 -22.50 10.59
C ASP A 600 17.70 -22.13 11.94
N VAL A 601 16.92 -21.76 12.96
CA VAL A 601 17.45 -21.43 14.30
C VAL A 601 18.18 -22.61 14.97
N PHE A 602 17.94 -23.84 14.52
CA PHE A 602 18.62 -25.04 15.04
C PHE A 602 19.91 -25.41 14.28
N GLU A 603 20.11 -24.90 13.06
CA GLU A 603 21.34 -25.13 12.29
C GLU A 603 22.41 -24.06 12.58
N ASP A 604 22.01 -22.79 12.75
CA ASP A 604 22.94 -21.68 13.06
C ASP A 604 23.68 -21.86 14.40
N ALA A 605 23.03 -22.46 15.40
CA ALA A 605 23.62 -22.70 16.72
C ALA A 605 24.75 -23.77 16.71
N LEU A 606 24.87 -24.55 15.63
CA LEU A 606 25.89 -25.59 15.51
C LEU A 606 27.16 -25.09 14.79
N GLU A 607 27.04 -24.05 13.95
CA GLU A 607 28.16 -23.51 13.17
C GLU A 607 29.03 -22.52 13.94
N GLU A 608 28.49 -21.85 14.97
CA GLU A 608 29.26 -20.93 15.83
C GLU A 608 30.39 -21.60 16.64
N GLN A 609 30.47 -22.93 16.71
CA GLN A 609 31.49 -23.63 17.50
C GLN A 609 32.80 -23.96 16.74
N PHE A 610 32.88 -23.78 15.42
CA PHE A 610 34.07 -24.24 14.66
C PHE A 610 34.48 -23.29 13.52
N GLY A 611 35.15 -22.15 13.80
CA GLY A 611 35.67 -21.34 12.68
C GLY A 611 36.48 -20.07 12.89
N ASP A 612 37.11 -19.83 14.06
CA ASP A 612 37.61 -18.49 14.46
C ASP A 612 38.79 -17.87 13.66
N ALA A 613 39.34 -18.53 12.63
CA ALA A 613 40.43 -17.96 11.80
C ALA A 613 40.09 -17.79 10.30
N VAL A 614 39.03 -18.46 9.83
CA VAL A 614 38.52 -18.29 8.45
C VAL A 614 37.45 -17.20 8.39
N GLY A 615 36.71 -17.02 9.50
CA GLY A 615 35.67 -16.01 9.63
C GLY A 615 36.14 -14.56 9.44
N GLU A 616 37.35 -14.19 9.88
CA GLU A 616 37.84 -12.80 9.70
C GLU A 616 38.08 -12.44 8.22
N ARG A 617 38.59 -13.36 7.40
CA ARG A 617 38.80 -13.10 5.96
C ARG A 617 37.50 -13.14 5.16
N VAL A 618 36.54 -13.95 5.59
CA VAL A 618 35.19 -13.98 5.01
C VAL A 618 34.46 -12.68 5.37
N ARG A 619 34.49 -12.26 6.64
CA ARG A 619 33.96 -10.98 7.12
C ARG A 619 34.61 -9.78 6.43
N GLU A 620 35.92 -9.78 6.19
CA GLU A 620 36.59 -8.69 5.46
C GLU A 620 36.13 -8.63 3.99
N ARG A 621 35.94 -9.78 3.34
CA ARG A 621 35.40 -9.87 1.97
C ARG A 621 33.93 -9.46 1.91
N GLU A 622 33.11 -9.88 2.87
CA GLU A 622 31.71 -9.49 3.01
C GLU A 622 31.57 -8.00 3.32
N TYR A 623 32.44 -7.45 4.17
CA TYR A 623 32.50 -6.02 4.46
C TYR A 623 32.92 -5.22 3.23
N THR A 624 33.91 -5.69 2.46
CA THR A 624 34.36 -5.02 1.23
C THR A 624 33.30 -5.12 0.12
N ALA A 625 32.64 -6.27 -0.01
CA ALA A 625 31.52 -6.46 -0.93
C ALA A 625 30.30 -5.63 -0.51
N GLY A 626 30.02 -5.56 0.79
CA GLY A 626 28.97 -4.72 1.39
C GLY A 626 29.23 -3.24 1.16
N MET A 627 30.46 -2.77 1.37
CA MET A 627 30.87 -1.39 1.10
C MET A 627 30.75 -1.04 -0.40
N ARG A 628 31.14 -1.96 -1.28
CA ARG A 628 30.97 -1.80 -2.72
C ARG A 628 29.48 -1.74 -3.11
N ARG A 629 28.65 -2.63 -2.56
CA ARG A 629 27.20 -2.60 -2.75
C ARG A 629 26.60 -1.29 -2.22
N ALA A 630 27.03 -0.81 -1.06
CA ALA A 630 26.59 0.47 -0.50
C ALA A 630 26.95 1.66 -1.39
N LEU A 631 28.13 1.67 -2.02
CA LEU A 631 28.51 2.71 -2.98
C LEU A 631 27.75 2.60 -4.31
N GLU A 632 27.55 1.39 -4.83
CA GLU A 632 26.74 1.14 -6.02
C GLU A 632 25.26 1.50 -5.77
N GLN A 633 24.76 1.26 -4.54
CA GLN A 633 23.46 1.66 -4.02
C GLN A 633 23.35 3.17 -3.96
N GLN A 634 24.30 3.89 -3.35
CA GLN A 634 24.30 5.36 -3.35
C GLN A 634 24.28 5.92 -4.77
N ALA A 635 25.07 5.35 -5.69
CA ALA A 635 25.06 5.77 -7.09
C ALA A 635 23.72 5.45 -7.79
N ARG A 636 23.04 4.38 -7.40
CA ARG A 636 21.73 3.98 -7.93
C ARG A 636 20.61 4.85 -7.35
N GLU A 637 20.59 5.08 -6.05
CA GLU A 637 19.68 5.98 -5.35
C GLU A 637 19.84 7.40 -5.89
N LEU A 638 21.06 7.90 -6.10
CA LEU A 638 21.27 9.21 -6.72
C LEU A 638 20.73 9.26 -8.16
N ARG A 639 20.90 8.19 -8.96
CA ARG A 639 20.30 8.12 -10.31
C ARG A 639 18.78 8.04 -10.26
N TRP A 640 18.24 7.33 -9.29
CA TRP A 640 16.81 7.14 -9.06
C TRP A 640 16.16 8.45 -8.57
N LEU A 641 16.71 9.10 -7.54
CA LEU A 641 16.32 10.43 -7.03
C LEU A 641 16.44 11.51 -8.12
N ARG A 642 17.52 11.49 -8.92
CA ARG A 642 17.69 12.37 -10.10
C ARG A 642 16.62 12.10 -11.15
N GLY A 643 16.18 10.84 -11.28
CA GLY A 643 15.01 10.45 -12.05
C GLY A 643 13.75 11.20 -11.61
N TYR A 644 13.55 11.43 -10.31
CA TYR A 644 12.41 12.19 -9.77
C TYR A 644 12.54 13.73 -9.83
N GLY A 645 13.66 14.27 -10.33
CA GLY A 645 13.88 15.72 -10.45
C GLY A 645 14.26 16.42 -9.14
N LEU A 646 14.99 15.71 -8.27
CA LEU A 646 15.71 16.25 -7.11
C LEU A 646 17.12 16.72 -7.50
#